data_AF-A0A822ZRA7-F1
#
_entry.id   AF-A0A822ZRA7-F1
#
_cell.length_a   1.000
_cell.length_b   1.000
_cell.length_c   1.000
_cell.angle_alpha   90.00
_cell.angle_beta   90.00
_cell.angle_gamma   90.00
#
_symmetry.space_group_name_H-M   'P 1'
#
loop_
_entity.id
_entity.type
_entity.pdbx_description
1 polymer ?
#
loop_
_entity_poly.entity_id
_entity_poly.type
_entity_poly.pdbx_seq_one_letter_code
_entity_poly.pdbx_strand_id
1 'polypeptide(L)'
;MVEQEEETQCPVFRWDVFLNFKGVDTRHNFTGCLYNKLLANGIRAFWYDQELESDDEEIKSTVFTAIKESAVSIAVISENYASSSWCLEELARITECWRRRRHLLPVFYRVDPSHVRRQNGPFEMDFRNLEQRFGKDKVLRWKKAMEKAGGISGWDSRNCQEPQLIKDLVEKVLTISSNTPLDVAKYPVGINSRVEELMKVLDVKSHDVRIVVFHGMGGIGKTTLARAVYNKMVTHFEHCSFISNVRETSKNPNGLVSLQNILLHDLFPKGEQVVEEVSGGILIIKGHQVHEIYEVQKLNLIESLELFSHHAFGREKPAETLMHITEEIVTLTGQLPLALEVFGAFILWDKDEIMEVLSSKKGTDRTQGITLDFTEENRKESDEFCNTTRHRISTTNFKKNFENLFNHGRVKDKKERKVCTRGLEPMVNLRLLQINHVNLEGSFKVILTNLKWLQWKGCQLDALPSEFCPQELAVLDLSESKIRQVWDQKWWQIQCNMAKELKVMNLHSCHKLIATPDFSWYLNLEKLILENCSGLMKIHKSVGKLCMLLLLNLRCCSNLQEFPNDISGLGNLKILILSDCSKLKDLPEDLKPMKSLTELLVGGTAIRKLPDSVCHLTKLERLILDECVSIRELPGSIVLKMTKRMHLKHQLNPKPFLLPISFSNLSSLQLLDASSCKLSNVIPDDFEKLSSLEILNLSRSAIYSLPSSLRGLSVLTDLLLTHCIEIKSLPPLPASLTKVDVSNCTALKSLPDLSNLRNLEELNLTNCEKLMDIPGLECLKSLRRLYMSGCNSCHSVVQRFPKATLRRINYLSVPGNEIPDWLCQEVMIFSSRKNQKLEGVIIYVVLSLDQQVEDNFRNKVPAIVDIQASILRDGPEPIFTKTLYLLGVPKTQIDQVYICRFFDYQPLVSLLRDGDRIQVAVRDPPRFHGLQLKKYGISLVFEDDDDADYDDDETQKSITGELSEFLRSWEKFDHKSEFVIGPGEEGSLK
;
A
#
# COMPACT_ATOMS: atom_id res chain seq x y z
N MET A 1 42.00 -38.32 -25.91
CA MET A 1 41.21 -37.82 -24.76
C MET A 1 40.84 -36.40 -25.10
N VAL A 2 39.59 -36.19 -25.50
CA VAL A 2 39.09 -34.89 -25.93
C VAL A 2 38.58 -34.18 -24.68
N GLU A 3 39.17 -33.05 -24.36
CA GLU A 3 38.72 -32.13 -23.31
C GLU A 3 37.30 -31.67 -23.64
N GLN A 4 36.34 -32.07 -22.79
CA GLN A 4 35.05 -31.42 -22.66
C GLN A 4 35.23 -30.25 -21.69
N GLU A 5 35.31 -29.03 -22.20
CA GLU A 5 35.21 -27.80 -21.41
C GLU A 5 33.81 -27.17 -21.59
N GLU A 6 33.11 -27.10 -20.46
CA GLU A 6 32.07 -26.14 -20.02
C GLU A 6 31.36 -25.27 -21.10
N GLU A 7 30.18 -25.72 -21.55
CA GLU A 7 29.13 -24.85 -22.12
C GLU A 7 28.13 -24.45 -21.02
N THR A 8 28.35 -23.35 -20.29
CA THR A 8 27.37 -22.91 -19.26
C THR A 8 27.03 -21.41 -19.21
N GLN A 9 27.46 -20.56 -20.15
CA GLN A 9 26.91 -19.20 -20.26
C GLN A 9 26.71 -18.77 -21.72
N CYS A 10 25.49 -18.29 -22.05
CA CYS A 10 25.26 -17.54 -23.29
C CYS A 10 26.03 -16.21 -23.20
N PRO A 11 26.79 -15.81 -24.24
CA PRO A 11 27.55 -14.56 -24.21
C PRO A 11 26.61 -13.36 -24.11
N VAL A 12 26.80 -12.54 -23.06
CA VAL A 12 26.15 -11.23 -22.93
C VAL A 12 26.85 -10.26 -23.89
N PHE A 13 26.14 -9.74 -24.89
CA PHE A 13 26.69 -8.76 -25.82
C PHE A 13 26.40 -7.34 -25.32
N ARG A 14 27.44 -6.66 -24.84
CA ARG A 14 27.38 -5.25 -24.42
C ARG A 14 27.28 -4.31 -25.62
N TRP A 15 27.86 -4.72 -26.75
CA TRP A 15 27.92 -3.96 -27.98
C TRP A 15 27.32 -4.77 -29.13
N ASP A 16 26.63 -4.10 -30.03
CA ASP A 16 26.05 -4.75 -31.21
C ASP A 16 27.12 -4.87 -32.31
N VAL A 17 28.01 -3.85 -32.41
CA VAL A 17 29.10 -3.81 -33.39
C VAL A 17 30.41 -3.39 -32.74
N PHE A 18 31.51 -4.06 -33.06
CA PHE A 18 32.88 -3.58 -32.86
C PHE A 18 33.44 -3.03 -34.18
N LEU A 19 33.95 -1.80 -34.17
CA LEU A 19 34.59 -1.20 -35.34
C LEU A 19 36.11 -1.28 -35.22
N ASN A 20 36.73 -2.01 -36.13
CA ASN A 20 38.18 -2.15 -36.25
C ASN A 20 38.64 -1.44 -37.53
N PHE A 21 39.45 -0.39 -37.39
CA PHE A 21 39.84 0.48 -38.50
C PHE A 21 41.10 1.27 -38.16
N LYS A 22 41.88 1.70 -39.16
CA LYS A 22 42.99 2.64 -38.93
C LYS A 22 42.44 4.05 -38.79
N GLY A 23 42.63 4.66 -37.61
CA GLY A 23 42.10 5.99 -37.27
C GLY A 23 42.42 7.07 -38.30
N VAL A 24 43.71 7.25 -38.61
CA VAL A 24 44.22 8.29 -39.53
C VAL A 24 43.59 8.21 -40.93
N ASP A 25 43.24 7.02 -41.39
CA ASP A 25 42.78 6.82 -42.77
C ASP A 25 41.28 7.05 -42.95
N THR A 26 40.47 6.61 -41.96
CA THR A 26 39.02 6.44 -42.16
C THR A 26 38.12 7.09 -41.10
N ARG A 27 38.69 7.69 -40.04
CA ARG A 27 37.94 8.22 -38.87
C ARG A 27 36.94 9.31 -39.23
N HIS A 28 37.40 10.37 -39.90
CA HIS A 28 36.61 11.58 -40.14
C HIS A 28 35.78 11.54 -41.42
N ASN A 29 35.87 10.45 -42.20
CA ASN A 29 35.16 10.25 -43.45
C ASN A 29 34.25 9.00 -43.34
N PHE A 30 34.64 7.88 -43.92
CA PHE A 30 33.86 6.66 -44.06
C PHE A 30 33.44 6.06 -42.71
N THR A 31 34.39 5.76 -41.81
CA THR A 31 34.10 5.07 -40.55
C THR A 31 33.26 5.95 -39.64
N GLY A 32 33.52 7.26 -39.60
CA GLY A 32 32.72 8.22 -38.82
C GLY A 32 31.28 8.32 -39.33
N CYS A 33 31.09 8.33 -40.65
CA CYS A 33 29.75 8.28 -41.25
C CYS A 33 29.04 6.95 -40.95
N LEU A 34 29.75 5.82 -41.03
CA LEU A 34 29.23 4.50 -40.67
C LEU A 34 28.78 4.45 -39.20
N TYR A 35 29.60 4.94 -38.28
CA TYR A 35 29.28 4.99 -36.86
C TYR A 35 28.03 5.83 -36.57
N ASN A 36 27.96 7.04 -37.12
CA ASN A 36 26.79 7.90 -36.98
C ASN A 36 25.53 7.24 -37.56
N LYS A 37 25.65 6.50 -38.67
CA LYS A 37 24.52 5.79 -39.28
C LYS A 37 24.09 4.57 -38.46
N LEU A 38 25.03 3.83 -37.87
CA LEU A 38 24.73 2.74 -36.93
C LEU A 38 23.96 3.27 -35.71
N LEU A 39 24.45 4.35 -35.09
CA LEU A 39 23.79 5.01 -33.96
C LEU A 39 22.39 5.53 -34.32
N ALA A 40 22.23 6.14 -35.50
CA ALA A 40 20.93 6.64 -35.97
C ALA A 40 19.89 5.52 -36.17
N ASN A 41 20.33 4.28 -36.35
CA ASN A 41 19.47 3.09 -36.44
C ASN A 41 19.39 2.32 -35.10
N GLY A 42 19.83 2.91 -33.99
CA GLY A 42 19.74 2.30 -32.66
C GLY A 42 20.77 1.21 -32.37
N ILE A 43 21.81 1.07 -33.20
CA ILE A 43 22.85 0.04 -33.06
C ILE A 43 23.98 0.58 -32.17
N ARG A 44 24.29 -0.11 -31.07
CA ARG A 44 25.36 0.24 -30.14
C ARG A 44 26.71 -0.22 -30.71
N ALA A 45 27.42 0.70 -31.36
CA ALA A 45 28.75 0.43 -31.87
C ALA A 45 29.83 0.84 -30.85
N PHE A 46 30.77 -0.05 -30.56
CA PHE A 46 32.01 0.30 -29.85
C PHE A 46 32.96 1.01 -30.81
N TRP A 47 33.38 2.21 -30.41
CA TRP A 47 34.26 3.10 -31.17
C TRP A 47 35.39 3.57 -30.25
N TYR A 48 36.63 3.22 -30.57
CA TYR A 48 37.80 3.60 -29.77
C TYR A 48 38.84 4.35 -30.60
N ASP A 49 39.47 5.34 -29.98
CA ASP A 49 40.46 6.23 -30.60
C ASP A 49 41.86 5.56 -30.64
N GLN A 50 42.36 5.28 -31.83
CA GLN A 50 43.69 4.70 -32.06
C GLN A 50 44.88 5.71 -32.07
N GLU A 51 44.70 6.97 -31.69
CA GLU A 51 45.79 7.98 -31.77
C GLU A 51 46.72 8.01 -30.55
N LEU A 52 46.56 7.10 -29.60
CA LEU A 52 47.53 6.92 -28.52
C LEU A 52 47.98 5.46 -28.49
N GLU A 53 49.19 5.19 -28.97
CA GLU A 53 49.94 4.00 -28.56
C GLU A 53 50.26 4.15 -27.06
N SER A 54 49.26 4.00 -26.18
CA SER A 54 49.50 3.91 -24.74
C SER A 54 49.75 2.44 -24.38
N ASP A 55 50.83 2.20 -23.65
CA ASP A 55 51.14 0.89 -23.05
C ASP A 55 50.21 0.53 -21.86
N ASP A 56 49.06 1.19 -21.76
CA ASP A 56 48.12 1.05 -20.65
C ASP A 56 47.33 -0.26 -20.76
N GLU A 57 47.72 -1.24 -19.95
CA GLU A 57 47.10 -2.57 -19.89
C GLU A 57 45.59 -2.52 -19.56
N GLU A 58 45.11 -1.46 -18.90
CA GLU A 58 43.70 -1.30 -18.57
C GLU A 58 42.86 -0.96 -19.82
N ILE A 59 43.43 -0.15 -20.72
CA ILE A 59 42.84 0.18 -22.03
C ILE A 59 42.84 -1.06 -22.94
N LYS A 60 43.95 -1.82 -22.97
CA LYS A 60 44.03 -3.05 -23.76
C LYS A 60 42.99 -4.08 -23.31
N SER A 61 42.83 -4.23 -22.00
CA SER A 61 41.81 -5.10 -21.40
C SER A 61 40.39 -4.68 -21.80
N THR A 62 40.11 -3.37 -21.79
CA THR A 62 38.79 -2.82 -22.15
C THR A 62 38.45 -3.08 -23.62
N VAL A 63 39.38 -2.82 -24.55
CA VAL A 63 39.16 -3.05 -25.99
C VAL A 63 38.99 -4.54 -26.30
N PHE A 64 39.82 -5.41 -25.71
CA PHE A 64 39.68 -6.86 -25.90
C PHE A 64 38.40 -7.43 -25.29
N THR A 65 37.93 -6.84 -24.19
CA THR A 65 36.63 -7.15 -23.61
C THR A 65 35.51 -6.72 -24.57
N ALA A 66 35.59 -5.51 -25.15
CA ALA A 66 34.63 -5.05 -26.14
C ALA A 66 34.57 -5.96 -27.39
N ILE A 67 35.71 -6.46 -27.90
CA ILE A 67 35.74 -7.45 -28.99
C ILE A 67 34.98 -8.73 -28.60
N LYS A 68 35.14 -9.19 -27.35
CA LYS A 68 34.43 -10.38 -26.84
C LYS A 68 32.94 -10.11 -26.61
N GLU A 69 32.58 -8.89 -26.24
CA GLU A 69 31.20 -8.49 -25.93
C GLU A 69 30.46 -7.92 -27.15
N SER A 70 31.02 -8.06 -28.36
CA SER A 70 30.39 -7.60 -29.61
C SER A 70 29.82 -8.75 -30.43
N ALA A 71 28.61 -8.57 -30.96
CA ALA A 71 27.94 -9.56 -31.81
C ALA A 71 28.52 -9.60 -33.23
N VAL A 72 28.81 -8.42 -33.80
CA VAL A 72 29.41 -8.24 -35.13
C VAL A 72 30.71 -7.45 -35.01
N SER A 73 31.72 -7.80 -35.80
CA SER A 73 32.94 -7.00 -35.95
C SER A 73 33.07 -6.55 -37.40
N ILE A 74 33.15 -5.24 -37.63
CA ILE A 74 33.41 -4.67 -38.96
C ILE A 74 34.89 -4.28 -39.02
N ALA A 75 35.63 -4.87 -39.94
CA ALA A 75 37.03 -4.56 -40.16
C ALA A 75 37.18 -3.69 -41.41
N VAL A 76 37.45 -2.40 -41.24
CA VAL A 76 37.69 -1.44 -42.32
C VAL A 76 39.20 -1.42 -42.62
N ILE A 77 39.59 -2.16 -43.66
CA ILE A 77 40.98 -2.39 -44.05
C ILE A 77 41.34 -1.39 -45.15
N SER A 78 42.15 -0.40 -44.81
CA SER A 78 42.71 0.64 -45.68
C SER A 78 44.13 0.30 -46.16
N GLU A 79 44.70 1.08 -47.08
CA GLU A 79 46.06 0.87 -47.59
C GLU A 79 47.14 0.89 -46.49
N ASN A 80 47.05 1.79 -45.50
CA ASN A 80 48.02 1.89 -44.40
C ASN A 80 47.62 1.07 -43.16
N TYR A 81 46.64 0.18 -43.27
CA TYR A 81 46.12 -0.57 -42.13
C TYR A 81 47.20 -1.40 -41.42
N ALA A 82 48.08 -2.06 -42.17
CA ALA A 82 49.13 -2.91 -41.63
C ALA A 82 50.26 -2.13 -40.94
N SER A 83 50.35 -0.81 -41.10
CA SER A 83 51.31 0.02 -40.36
C SER A 83 51.04 0.05 -38.85
N SER A 84 49.82 -0.30 -38.42
CA SER A 84 49.43 -0.35 -37.01
C SER A 84 49.48 -1.79 -36.47
N SER A 85 50.41 -2.05 -35.57
CA SER A 85 50.44 -3.29 -34.78
C SER A 85 49.16 -3.48 -33.97
N TRP A 86 48.53 -2.39 -33.52
CA TRP A 86 47.27 -2.40 -32.77
C TRP A 86 46.08 -2.87 -33.63
N CYS A 87 45.90 -2.32 -34.83
CA CYS A 87 44.88 -2.79 -35.78
C CYS A 87 45.01 -4.29 -36.06
N LEU A 88 46.25 -4.74 -36.31
CA LEU A 88 46.56 -6.14 -36.59
C LEU A 88 46.34 -7.05 -35.38
N GLU A 89 46.61 -6.56 -34.17
CA GLU A 89 46.33 -7.29 -32.93
C GLU A 89 44.83 -7.43 -32.68
N GLU A 90 44.05 -6.36 -32.85
CA GLU A 90 42.58 -6.41 -32.78
C GLU A 90 42.01 -7.39 -33.82
N LEU A 91 42.48 -7.34 -35.07
CA LEU A 91 42.04 -8.24 -36.14
C LEU A 91 42.40 -9.70 -35.85
N ALA A 92 43.60 -9.96 -35.31
CA ALA A 92 44.00 -11.29 -34.86
C ALA A 92 43.07 -11.80 -33.74
N ARG A 93 42.73 -10.94 -32.76
CA ARG A 93 41.78 -11.30 -31.70
C ARG A 93 40.38 -11.57 -32.22
N ILE A 94 39.87 -10.75 -33.14
CA ILE A 94 38.57 -10.96 -33.80
C ILE A 94 38.55 -12.32 -34.51
N THR A 95 39.61 -12.63 -35.27
CA THR A 95 39.70 -13.86 -36.06
C THR A 95 39.96 -15.11 -35.22
N GLU A 96 40.61 -15.00 -34.05
CA GLU A 96 40.79 -16.07 -33.07
C GLU A 96 39.54 -16.35 -32.25
N CYS A 97 38.78 -15.30 -31.91
CA CYS A 97 37.51 -15.41 -31.21
C CYS A 97 36.36 -15.92 -32.10
N TRP A 98 36.65 -16.34 -33.33
CA TRP A 98 35.69 -16.79 -34.31
C TRP A 98 35.14 -18.18 -33.96
N ARG A 99 34.13 -18.22 -33.10
CA ARG A 99 33.23 -19.35 -32.88
C ARG A 99 31.87 -19.08 -33.54
N ARG A 100 31.04 -20.13 -33.71
CA ARG A 100 29.78 -20.26 -34.50
C ARG A 100 28.73 -19.12 -34.42
N ARG A 101 28.94 -18.01 -33.72
CA ARG A 101 27.96 -16.93 -33.49
C ARG A 101 28.49 -15.49 -33.60
N ARG A 102 29.75 -15.25 -34.01
CA ARG A 102 30.30 -13.90 -34.24
C ARG A 102 30.63 -13.68 -35.71
N HIS A 103 30.11 -12.60 -36.29
CA HIS A 103 30.29 -12.28 -37.71
C HIS A 103 31.41 -11.25 -37.91
N LEU A 104 32.38 -11.58 -38.76
CA LEU A 104 33.38 -10.63 -39.27
C LEU A 104 32.93 -10.12 -40.64
N LEU A 105 32.75 -8.81 -40.76
CA LEU A 105 32.38 -8.11 -42.00
C LEU A 105 33.57 -7.27 -42.49
N PRO A 106 34.36 -7.74 -43.49
CA PRO A 106 35.46 -6.96 -44.02
C PRO A 106 34.97 -5.88 -45.00
N VAL A 107 35.50 -4.68 -44.84
CA VAL A 107 35.36 -3.56 -45.77
C VAL A 107 36.73 -3.22 -46.32
N PHE A 108 36.92 -3.43 -47.61
CA PHE A 108 38.16 -3.14 -48.33
C PHE A 108 38.12 -1.69 -48.81
N TYR A 109 38.62 -0.79 -47.97
CA TYR A 109 38.55 0.64 -48.22
C TYR A 109 39.72 1.10 -49.07
N ARG A 110 39.45 1.35 -50.36
CA ARG A 110 40.42 1.76 -51.39
C ARG A 110 41.60 0.80 -51.57
N VAL A 111 41.44 -0.46 -51.15
CA VAL A 111 42.47 -1.49 -51.27
C VAL A 111 41.92 -2.72 -51.96
N ASP A 112 42.76 -3.45 -52.70
CA ASP A 112 42.35 -4.70 -53.33
C ASP A 112 42.22 -5.84 -52.31
N PRO A 113 41.10 -6.58 -52.26
CA PRO A 113 40.94 -7.72 -51.37
C PRO A 113 42.04 -8.79 -51.56
N SER A 114 42.56 -8.94 -52.78
CA SER A 114 43.67 -9.86 -53.06
C SER A 114 44.98 -9.42 -52.41
N HIS A 115 45.21 -8.10 -52.29
CA HIS A 115 46.35 -7.55 -51.55
C HIS A 115 46.24 -7.81 -50.05
N VAL A 116 45.03 -7.67 -49.49
CA VAL A 116 44.76 -8.02 -48.08
C VAL A 116 44.99 -9.51 -47.84
N ARG A 117 44.49 -10.38 -48.73
CA ARG A 117 44.59 -11.84 -48.60
C ARG A 117 46.01 -12.38 -48.76
N ARG A 118 46.80 -11.80 -49.67
CA ARG A 118 48.18 -12.24 -49.96
C ARG A 118 49.25 -11.42 -49.21
N GLN A 119 48.83 -10.38 -48.48
CA GLN A 119 49.68 -9.41 -47.80
C GLN A 119 50.79 -8.83 -48.70
N ASN A 120 50.43 -8.52 -49.96
CA ASN A 120 51.32 -7.91 -50.95
C ASN A 120 50.83 -6.50 -51.33
N GLY A 121 51.54 -5.80 -52.22
CA GLY A 121 51.21 -4.42 -52.58
C GLY A 121 51.45 -3.46 -51.41
N PRO A 122 50.46 -2.66 -50.96
CA PRO A 122 50.66 -1.63 -49.94
C PRO A 122 51.12 -2.19 -48.58
N PHE A 123 50.81 -3.45 -48.28
CA PHE A 123 51.13 -4.07 -46.98
C PHE A 123 52.53 -4.69 -46.91
N GLU A 124 53.24 -4.82 -48.04
CA GLU A 124 54.47 -5.60 -48.10
C GLU A 124 55.59 -4.98 -47.27
N MET A 125 55.76 -3.66 -47.36
CA MET A 125 56.76 -2.92 -46.59
C MET A 125 56.43 -2.91 -45.10
N ASP A 126 55.14 -2.72 -44.75
CA ASP A 126 54.67 -2.71 -43.36
C ASP A 126 54.96 -4.04 -42.66
N PHE A 127 54.66 -5.17 -43.31
CA PHE A 127 54.95 -6.49 -42.72
C PHE A 127 56.44 -6.78 -42.60
N ARG A 128 57.30 -6.30 -43.53
CA ARG A 128 58.76 -6.40 -43.36
C ARG A 128 59.24 -5.62 -42.14
N ASN A 129 58.73 -4.40 -41.94
CA ASN A 129 59.07 -3.56 -40.79
C ASN A 129 58.59 -4.19 -39.48
N LEU A 130 57.38 -4.75 -39.46
CA LEU A 130 56.84 -5.43 -38.27
C LEU A 130 57.62 -6.70 -37.91
N GLU A 131 58.08 -7.47 -38.91
CA GLU A 131 58.91 -8.67 -38.66
C GLU A 131 60.23 -8.32 -37.98
N GLN A 132 60.84 -7.18 -38.36
CA GLN A 132 62.04 -6.67 -37.71
C GLN A 132 61.77 -6.21 -36.27
N ARG A 133 60.61 -5.59 -36.00
CA ARG A 133 60.28 -5.00 -34.69
C ARG A 133 59.74 -6.00 -33.67
N PHE A 134 58.94 -6.97 -34.08
CA PHE A 134 58.18 -7.84 -33.16
C PHE A 134 58.49 -9.34 -33.29
N GLY A 135 59.35 -9.72 -34.25
CA GLY A 135 59.72 -11.12 -34.49
C GLY A 135 58.71 -11.88 -35.35
N LYS A 136 59.20 -12.94 -36.02
CA LYS A 136 58.45 -13.68 -37.05
C LYS A 136 57.20 -14.39 -36.52
N ASP A 137 57.22 -14.91 -35.30
CA ASP A 137 56.10 -15.70 -34.76
C ASP A 137 54.86 -14.84 -34.48
N LYS A 138 55.05 -13.63 -33.92
CA LYS A 138 53.95 -12.69 -33.66
C LYS A 138 53.39 -12.12 -34.97
N VAL A 139 54.25 -11.83 -35.95
CA VAL A 139 53.81 -11.34 -37.25
C VAL A 139 53.11 -12.41 -38.08
N LEU A 140 53.51 -13.67 -37.95
CA LEU A 140 52.81 -14.79 -38.59
C LEU A 140 51.35 -14.88 -38.14
N ARG A 141 51.06 -14.60 -36.86
CA ARG A 141 49.70 -14.52 -36.32
C ARG A 141 48.88 -13.42 -37.00
N TRP A 142 49.46 -12.22 -37.17
CA TRP A 142 48.80 -11.11 -37.86
C TRP A 142 48.61 -11.37 -39.36
N LYS A 143 49.59 -11.99 -40.03
CA LYS A 143 49.48 -12.40 -41.43
C LYS A 143 48.32 -13.37 -41.64
N LYS A 144 48.17 -14.39 -40.78
CA LYS A 144 47.03 -15.32 -40.81
C LYS A 144 45.68 -14.63 -40.61
N ALA A 145 45.62 -13.62 -39.74
CA ALA A 145 44.40 -12.85 -39.51
C ALA A 145 43.98 -12.04 -40.75
N MET A 146 44.94 -11.36 -41.39
CA MET A 146 44.74 -10.62 -42.64
C MET A 146 44.37 -11.55 -43.81
N GLU A 147 45.03 -12.70 -43.92
CA GLU A 147 44.70 -13.72 -44.92
C GLU A 147 43.24 -14.18 -44.80
N LYS A 148 42.80 -14.45 -43.56
CA LYS A 148 41.43 -14.85 -43.26
C LYS A 148 40.43 -13.75 -43.55
N ALA A 149 40.72 -12.50 -43.17
CA ALA A 149 39.86 -11.35 -43.46
C ALA A 149 39.72 -11.11 -44.97
N GLY A 150 40.83 -11.17 -45.73
CA GLY A 150 40.82 -11.06 -47.19
C GLY A 150 40.22 -12.26 -47.93
N GLY A 151 40.05 -13.39 -47.24
CA GLY A 151 39.35 -14.57 -47.76
C GLY A 151 37.83 -14.53 -47.60
N ILE A 152 37.29 -13.61 -46.80
CA ILE A 152 35.86 -13.44 -46.56
C ILE A 152 35.28 -12.48 -47.60
N SER A 153 34.12 -12.83 -48.18
CA SER A 153 33.36 -11.93 -49.06
C SER A 153 32.94 -10.68 -48.28
N GLY A 154 33.39 -9.51 -48.74
CA GLY A 154 33.16 -8.22 -48.11
C GLY A 154 32.79 -7.12 -49.10
N TRP A 155 32.84 -5.88 -48.64
CA TRP A 155 32.48 -4.71 -49.43
C TRP A 155 33.74 -4.02 -49.95
N ASP A 156 33.83 -3.81 -51.26
CA ASP A 156 34.94 -3.11 -51.91
C ASP A 156 34.52 -1.68 -52.25
N SER A 157 35.14 -0.68 -51.61
CA SER A 157 34.78 0.72 -51.81
C SER A 157 35.19 1.27 -53.18
N ARG A 158 35.97 0.52 -53.97
CA ARG A 158 36.33 0.89 -55.34
C ARG A 158 35.19 0.64 -56.33
N ASN A 159 34.26 -0.26 -55.97
CA ASN A 159 33.18 -0.73 -56.85
C ASN A 159 31.80 -0.15 -56.49
N CYS A 160 31.68 0.61 -55.40
CA CYS A 160 30.42 1.15 -54.90
C CYS A 160 30.60 2.54 -54.30
N GLN A 161 29.59 3.40 -54.42
CA GLN A 161 29.56 4.70 -53.75
C GLN A 161 29.49 4.52 -52.23
N GLU A 162 30.27 5.30 -51.47
CA GLU A 162 30.39 5.18 -50.01
C GLU A 162 29.04 5.24 -49.26
N PRO A 163 28.07 6.12 -49.60
CA PRO A 163 26.78 6.16 -48.90
C PRO A 163 25.95 4.88 -49.08
N GLN A 164 26.01 4.26 -50.27
CA GLN A 164 25.30 3.01 -50.55
C GLN A 164 25.96 1.84 -49.80
N LEU A 165 27.29 1.81 -49.79
CA LEU A 165 28.07 0.80 -49.05
C LEU A 165 27.78 0.87 -47.54
N ILE A 166 27.67 2.07 -46.97
CA ILE A 166 27.27 2.27 -45.56
C ILE A 166 25.84 1.76 -45.33
N LYS A 167 24.90 2.06 -46.24
CA LYS A 167 23.52 1.58 -46.14
C LYS A 167 23.46 0.05 -46.12
N ASP A 168 24.13 -0.61 -47.05
CA ASP A 168 24.16 -2.07 -47.17
C ASP A 168 24.79 -2.73 -45.93
N LEU A 169 25.86 -2.13 -45.38
CA LEU A 169 26.49 -2.59 -44.14
C LEU A 169 25.53 -2.51 -42.96
N VAL A 170 24.83 -1.38 -42.80
CA VAL A 170 23.87 -1.18 -41.70
C VAL A 170 22.71 -2.17 -41.81
N GLU A 171 22.16 -2.38 -43.01
CA GLU A 171 21.10 -3.37 -43.25
C GLU A 171 21.58 -4.80 -42.92
N LYS A 172 22.81 -5.15 -43.30
CA LYS A 172 23.39 -6.44 -42.97
C LYS A 172 23.56 -6.64 -41.47
N VAL A 173 24.01 -5.60 -40.76
CA VAL A 173 24.13 -5.62 -39.29
C VAL A 173 22.76 -5.79 -38.65
N LEU A 174 21.72 -5.09 -39.12
CA LEU A 174 20.36 -5.23 -38.60
C LEU A 174 19.83 -6.66 -38.79
N THR A 175 20.08 -7.28 -39.95
CA THR A 175 19.69 -8.68 -40.22
C THR A 175 20.44 -9.68 -39.32
N ILE A 176 21.70 -9.39 -38.98
CA ILE A 176 22.45 -10.23 -38.05
C ILE A 176 21.96 -9.99 -36.61
N SER A 177 21.66 -8.74 -36.27
CA SER A 177 21.21 -8.31 -34.95
C SER A 177 19.85 -8.88 -34.57
N SER A 178 18.92 -9.07 -35.52
CA SER A 178 17.61 -9.67 -35.28
C SER A 178 17.67 -11.14 -34.80
N ASN A 179 18.82 -11.80 -34.96
CA ASN A 179 19.08 -13.18 -34.50
C ASN A 179 19.96 -13.25 -33.23
N THR A 180 20.14 -12.13 -32.52
CA THR A 180 20.99 -12.06 -31.33
C THR A 180 20.19 -12.44 -30.07
N PRO A 181 20.76 -13.23 -29.13
CA PRO A 181 20.09 -13.52 -27.86
C PRO A 181 19.76 -12.25 -27.07
N LEU A 182 18.54 -12.19 -26.53
CA LEU A 182 18.04 -11.13 -25.65
C LEU A 182 18.65 -11.23 -24.26
N ASP A 183 18.90 -10.09 -23.60
CA ASP A 183 19.31 -10.07 -22.20
C ASP A 183 18.16 -10.53 -21.28
N VAL A 184 18.35 -11.66 -20.60
CA VAL A 184 17.32 -12.33 -19.81
C VAL A 184 17.19 -11.65 -18.44
N ALA A 185 18.21 -11.79 -17.60
CA ALA A 185 18.29 -11.19 -16.27
C ALA A 185 19.75 -11.24 -15.79
N LYS A 186 20.12 -10.33 -14.87
CA LYS A 186 21.46 -10.27 -14.29
C LYS A 186 21.84 -11.54 -13.52
N TYR A 187 20.89 -12.10 -12.77
CA TYR A 187 21.04 -13.39 -12.07
C TYR A 187 19.84 -14.28 -12.43
N PRO A 188 19.98 -15.19 -13.42
CA PRO A 188 18.86 -15.99 -13.92
C PRO A 188 18.54 -17.20 -13.02
N VAL A 189 18.13 -16.93 -11.78
CA VAL A 189 17.81 -17.96 -10.78
C VAL A 189 16.46 -18.65 -11.11
N GLY A 190 16.42 -19.98 -11.12
CA GLY A 190 15.19 -20.77 -11.29
C GLY A 190 14.52 -20.69 -12.68
N ILE A 191 15.19 -20.12 -13.69
CA ILE A 191 14.63 -19.92 -15.04
C ILE A 191 14.76 -21.18 -15.92
N ASN A 192 15.88 -21.91 -15.83
CA ASN A 192 16.21 -22.98 -16.77
C ASN A 192 15.19 -24.14 -16.74
N SER A 193 14.76 -24.56 -15.55
CA SER A 193 13.77 -25.63 -15.36
C SER A 193 12.42 -25.28 -16.00
N ARG A 194 11.97 -24.02 -15.86
CA ARG A 194 10.72 -23.50 -16.44
C ARG A 194 10.80 -23.44 -17.96
N VAL A 195 11.94 -23.02 -18.48
CA VAL A 195 12.17 -23.01 -19.94
C VAL A 195 12.12 -24.44 -20.49
N GLU A 196 12.72 -25.42 -19.81
CA GLU A 196 12.65 -26.83 -20.24
C GLU A 196 11.23 -27.40 -20.23
N GLU A 197 10.42 -27.07 -19.21
CA GLU A 197 9.00 -27.43 -19.16
C GLU A 197 8.24 -26.81 -20.34
N LEU A 198 8.43 -25.51 -20.59
CA LEU A 198 7.80 -24.80 -21.70
C LEU A 198 8.21 -25.33 -23.08
N MET A 199 9.46 -25.76 -23.26
CA MET A 199 9.89 -26.36 -24.52
C MET A 199 9.18 -27.68 -24.83
N LYS A 200 8.71 -28.42 -23.80
CA LYS A 200 7.89 -29.62 -24.00
C LYS A 200 6.48 -29.25 -24.45
N VAL A 201 5.91 -28.19 -23.86
CA VAL A 201 4.58 -27.65 -24.20
C VAL A 201 4.55 -27.08 -25.62
N LEU A 202 5.59 -26.33 -25.99
CA LEU A 202 5.72 -25.73 -27.31
C LEU A 202 5.93 -26.74 -28.43
N ASP A 203 6.46 -27.93 -28.12
CA ASP A 203 6.72 -29.03 -29.05
C ASP A 203 7.26 -28.55 -30.42
N VAL A 204 8.47 -27.97 -30.38
CA VAL A 204 9.09 -27.24 -31.51
C VAL A 204 9.29 -28.08 -32.78
N LYS A 205 9.00 -29.40 -32.72
CA LYS A 205 9.05 -30.32 -33.86
C LYS A 205 7.69 -30.50 -34.56
N SER A 206 6.59 -30.01 -33.97
CA SER A 206 5.29 -30.04 -34.63
C SER A 206 5.24 -29.03 -35.80
N HIS A 207 4.40 -29.33 -36.79
CA HIS A 207 4.13 -28.44 -37.93
C HIS A 207 2.91 -27.53 -37.68
N ASP A 208 2.38 -27.51 -36.46
CA ASP A 208 1.20 -26.71 -36.07
C ASP A 208 1.54 -25.26 -35.70
N VAL A 209 0.57 -24.36 -35.80
CA VAL A 209 0.65 -22.99 -35.28
C VAL A 209 0.12 -22.95 -33.84
N ARG A 210 1.00 -22.67 -32.88
CA ARG A 210 0.66 -22.61 -31.44
C ARG A 210 0.80 -21.20 -30.88
N ILE A 211 -0.13 -20.82 -30.00
CA ILE A 211 -0.04 -19.58 -29.22
C ILE A 211 0.00 -19.93 -27.74
N VAL A 212 1.10 -19.53 -27.10
CA VAL A 212 1.27 -19.66 -25.65
C VAL A 212 1.13 -18.30 -24.99
N VAL A 213 0.24 -18.22 -24.00
CA VAL A 213 -0.03 -17.00 -23.23
C VAL A 213 0.58 -17.14 -21.85
N PHE A 214 1.58 -16.30 -21.53
CA PHE A 214 2.13 -16.20 -20.18
C PHE A 214 1.22 -15.35 -19.29
N HIS A 215 0.65 -15.97 -18.25
CA HIS A 215 -0.22 -15.30 -17.28
C HIS A 215 0.43 -15.28 -15.88
N GLY A 216 0.07 -14.29 -15.06
CA GLY A 216 0.55 -14.17 -13.68
C GLY A 216 0.67 -12.73 -13.19
N MET A 217 0.94 -12.54 -11.90
CA MET A 217 1.01 -11.23 -11.24
C MET A 217 2.13 -10.32 -11.78
N GLY A 218 2.01 -9.00 -11.65
CA GLY A 218 3.08 -8.06 -12.00
C GLY A 218 4.37 -8.35 -11.25
N GLY A 219 5.53 -8.29 -11.91
CA GLY A 219 6.84 -8.55 -11.28
C GLY A 219 7.22 -10.03 -11.07
N ILE A 220 6.36 -10.98 -11.47
CA ILE A 220 6.60 -12.43 -11.32
C ILE A 220 7.69 -13.00 -12.28
N GLY A 221 8.15 -12.21 -13.26
CA GLY A 221 9.16 -12.65 -14.24
C GLY A 221 8.62 -13.11 -15.60
N LYS A 222 7.36 -12.77 -15.97
CA LYS A 222 6.79 -13.12 -17.29
C LYS A 222 7.67 -12.70 -18.47
N THR A 223 8.09 -11.43 -18.51
CA THR A 223 8.93 -10.88 -19.58
C THR A 223 10.29 -11.56 -19.61
N THR A 224 10.88 -11.82 -18.44
CA THR A 224 12.15 -12.52 -18.27
C THR A 224 12.08 -13.95 -18.83
N LEU A 225 11.01 -14.68 -18.51
CA LEU A 225 10.78 -16.03 -19.03
C LEU A 225 10.56 -16.03 -20.54
N ALA A 226 9.78 -15.07 -21.07
CA ALA A 226 9.56 -14.94 -22.51
C ALA A 226 10.87 -14.68 -23.28
N ARG A 227 11.78 -13.85 -22.75
CA ARG A 227 13.11 -13.64 -23.33
C ARG A 227 13.96 -14.90 -23.31
N ALA A 228 13.94 -15.65 -22.20
CA ALA A 228 14.69 -16.91 -22.08
C ALA A 228 14.21 -17.99 -23.06
N VAL A 229 12.89 -18.11 -23.24
CA VAL A 229 12.28 -19.00 -24.24
C VAL A 229 12.63 -18.55 -25.65
N TYR A 230 12.50 -17.25 -25.97
CA TYR A 230 12.88 -16.69 -27.26
C TYR A 230 14.33 -17.06 -27.62
N ASN A 231 15.27 -16.88 -26.70
CA ASN A 231 16.68 -17.22 -26.91
C ASN A 231 16.92 -18.69 -27.23
N LYS A 232 16.09 -19.60 -26.68
CA LYS A 232 16.17 -21.04 -26.95
C LYS A 232 15.48 -21.41 -28.27
N MET A 233 14.48 -20.65 -28.69
CA MET A 233 13.71 -20.89 -29.92
C MET A 233 14.31 -20.24 -31.15
N VAL A 234 14.99 -19.11 -31.04
CA VAL A 234 15.45 -18.29 -32.19
C VAL A 234 16.27 -19.07 -33.21
N THR A 235 16.98 -20.13 -32.80
CA THR A 235 17.77 -20.99 -33.70
C THR A 235 16.94 -22.02 -34.48
N HIS A 236 15.69 -22.25 -34.11
CA HIS A 236 14.81 -23.27 -34.69
C HIS A 236 13.87 -22.72 -35.77
N PHE A 237 13.79 -21.40 -35.93
CA PHE A 237 12.89 -20.73 -36.86
C PHE A 237 13.67 -19.85 -37.84
N GLU A 238 13.25 -19.82 -39.10
CA GLU A 238 13.89 -19.01 -40.16
C GLU A 238 13.64 -17.50 -39.95
N HIS A 239 12.51 -17.16 -39.35
CA HIS A 239 12.06 -15.80 -39.09
C HIS A 239 11.54 -15.68 -37.66
N CYS A 240 11.98 -14.65 -36.93
CA CYS A 240 11.66 -14.44 -35.52
C CYS A 240 11.39 -12.95 -35.25
N SER A 241 10.45 -12.65 -34.35
CA SER A 241 10.19 -11.29 -33.87
C SER A 241 10.00 -11.28 -32.35
N PHE A 242 10.58 -10.29 -31.67
CA PHE A 242 10.33 -10.04 -30.25
C PHE A 242 9.89 -8.60 -30.04
N ILE A 243 8.60 -8.41 -29.74
CA ILE A 243 8.00 -7.09 -29.57
C ILE A 243 7.78 -6.84 -28.07
N SER A 244 8.47 -5.83 -27.53
CA SER A 244 8.33 -5.42 -26.13
C SER A 244 7.43 -4.18 -25.98
N ASN A 245 6.94 -3.93 -24.76
CA ASN A 245 6.16 -2.73 -24.40
C ASN A 245 4.92 -2.44 -25.28
N VAL A 246 4.30 -3.48 -25.84
CA VAL A 246 3.10 -3.40 -26.70
C VAL A 246 1.99 -2.51 -26.12
N ARG A 247 1.76 -2.58 -24.80
CA ARG A 247 0.75 -1.76 -24.08
C ARG A 247 1.07 -0.26 -24.10
N GLU A 248 2.34 0.12 -24.09
CA GLU A 248 2.76 1.53 -24.10
C GLU A 248 2.78 2.05 -25.53
N THR A 249 3.37 1.30 -26.45
CA THR A 249 3.47 1.66 -27.87
C THR A 249 2.10 1.78 -28.53
N SER A 250 1.13 0.94 -28.17
CA SER A 250 -0.25 1.02 -28.68
C SER A 250 -1.01 2.30 -28.29
N LYS A 251 -0.55 3.05 -27.26
CA LYS A 251 -1.16 4.33 -26.88
C LYS A 251 -0.75 5.49 -27.77
N ASN A 252 0.32 5.33 -28.56
CA ASN A 252 0.77 6.36 -29.49
C ASN A 252 -0.15 6.41 -30.73
N PRO A 253 -0.30 7.57 -31.40
CA PRO A 253 -1.00 7.66 -32.68
C PRO A 253 -0.37 6.68 -33.69
N ASN A 254 -1.19 5.85 -34.34
CA ASN A 254 -0.79 4.78 -35.26
C ASN A 254 0.12 3.68 -34.65
N GLY A 255 0.22 3.60 -33.32
CA GLY A 255 1.08 2.64 -32.64
C GLY A 255 0.72 1.17 -32.92
N LEU A 256 -0.58 0.84 -33.01
CA LEU A 256 -1.03 -0.52 -33.34
C LEU A 256 -0.67 -0.93 -34.77
N VAL A 257 -0.81 0.00 -35.73
CA VAL A 257 -0.44 -0.24 -37.13
C VAL A 257 1.07 -0.43 -37.26
N SER A 258 1.86 0.38 -36.53
CA SER A 258 3.32 0.21 -36.44
C SER A 258 3.71 -1.16 -35.89
N LEU A 259 3.09 -1.62 -34.80
CA LEU A 259 3.37 -2.93 -34.20
C LEU A 259 3.00 -4.09 -35.13
N GLN A 260 1.87 -3.99 -35.85
CA GLN A 260 1.46 -4.99 -36.83
C GLN A 260 2.44 -5.05 -38.01
N ASN A 261 2.89 -3.90 -38.51
CA ASN A 261 3.88 -3.85 -39.59
C ASN A 261 5.24 -4.40 -39.16
N ILE A 262 5.69 -4.14 -37.93
CA ILE A 262 6.91 -4.77 -37.37
C ILE A 262 6.76 -6.29 -37.36
N LEU A 263 5.66 -6.80 -36.80
CA LEU A 263 5.41 -8.23 -36.71
C LEU A 263 5.36 -8.91 -38.09
N LEU A 264 4.67 -8.30 -39.06
CA LEU A 264 4.53 -8.84 -40.40
C LEU A 264 5.83 -8.79 -41.19
N HIS A 265 6.58 -7.69 -41.08
CA HIS A 265 7.89 -7.55 -41.71
C HIS A 265 8.88 -8.61 -41.19
N ASP A 266 8.92 -8.80 -39.88
CA ASP A 266 9.85 -9.74 -39.24
C ASP A 266 9.53 -11.20 -39.55
N LEU A 267 8.25 -11.56 -39.71
CA LEU A 267 7.80 -12.93 -39.97
C LEU A 267 7.67 -13.27 -41.46
N PHE A 268 7.43 -12.27 -42.33
CA PHE A 268 7.19 -12.45 -43.76
C PHE A 268 8.03 -11.48 -44.61
N PRO A 269 9.37 -11.58 -44.59
CA PRO A 269 10.26 -10.61 -45.25
C PRO A 269 10.18 -10.56 -46.78
N LYS A 270 9.36 -11.41 -47.43
CA LYS A 270 9.17 -11.46 -48.90
C LYS A 270 7.87 -10.82 -49.40
N GLY A 271 7.05 -10.22 -48.54
CA GLY A 271 5.77 -9.60 -48.93
C GLY A 271 5.76 -8.08 -48.77
N GLU A 272 5.38 -7.35 -49.83
CA GLU A 272 5.07 -5.90 -49.79
C GLU A 272 3.73 -5.61 -49.07
N GLN A 273 3.42 -6.30 -47.97
CA GLN A 273 2.16 -6.10 -47.26
C GLN A 273 2.32 -5.02 -46.20
N VAL A 274 2.04 -3.78 -46.60
CA VAL A 274 1.91 -2.64 -45.68
C VAL A 274 0.48 -2.63 -45.13
N VAL A 275 0.35 -2.74 -43.81
CA VAL A 275 -0.93 -2.54 -43.14
C VAL A 275 -1.14 -1.05 -42.96
N GLU A 276 -2.17 -0.51 -43.60
CA GLU A 276 -2.61 0.89 -43.46
C GLU A 276 -3.68 1.04 -42.35
N GLU A 277 -4.44 -0.03 -42.09
CA GLU A 277 -5.51 -0.07 -41.08
C GLU A 277 -5.45 -1.32 -40.19
N VAL A 278 -5.72 -1.15 -38.90
CA VAL A 278 -5.66 -2.20 -37.87
C VAL A 278 -6.49 -3.44 -38.24
N SER A 279 -7.65 -3.23 -38.86
CA SER A 279 -8.60 -4.24 -39.34
C SER A 279 -7.95 -5.20 -40.35
N GLY A 280 -7.14 -4.66 -41.28
CA GLY A 280 -6.43 -5.43 -42.28
C GLY A 280 -5.37 -6.32 -41.67
N GLY A 281 -4.61 -5.80 -40.70
CA GLY A 281 -3.62 -6.58 -39.96
C GLY A 281 -4.23 -7.73 -39.15
N ILE A 282 -5.41 -7.55 -38.56
CA ILE A 282 -6.10 -8.61 -37.79
C ILE A 282 -6.49 -9.80 -38.67
N LEU A 283 -6.96 -9.56 -39.90
CA LEU A 283 -7.38 -10.62 -40.82
C LEU A 283 -6.19 -11.48 -41.26
N ILE A 284 -5.03 -10.87 -41.48
CA ILE A 284 -3.79 -11.57 -41.84
C ILE A 284 -3.28 -12.44 -40.68
N ILE A 285 -3.44 -11.98 -39.44
CA ILE A 285 -2.92 -12.65 -38.24
C ILE A 285 -3.83 -13.79 -37.73
N LYS A 286 -5.14 -13.80 -38.06
CA LYS A 286 -6.15 -14.69 -37.43
C LYS A 286 -6.29 -16.12 -38.00
N GLY A 287 -5.37 -16.62 -38.81
CA GLY A 287 -5.44 -17.98 -39.34
C GLY A 287 -4.79 -19.03 -38.43
N HIS A 288 -5.62 -19.86 -37.76
CA HIS A 288 -5.27 -21.10 -37.04
C HIS A 288 -4.61 -20.94 -35.66
N GLN A 289 -5.36 -21.12 -34.56
CA GLN A 289 -4.75 -21.11 -33.23
C GLN A 289 -5.45 -22.07 -32.25
N VAL A 290 -4.64 -22.90 -31.60
CA VAL A 290 -4.92 -23.50 -30.29
C VAL A 290 -4.27 -22.59 -29.25
N HIS A 291 -5.04 -22.19 -28.23
CA HIS A 291 -4.55 -21.34 -27.15
C HIS A 291 -4.13 -22.19 -25.96
N GLU A 292 -2.86 -22.11 -25.58
CA GLU A 292 -2.36 -22.69 -24.34
C GLU A 292 -1.98 -21.57 -23.37
N ILE A 293 -2.51 -21.65 -22.15
CA ILE A 293 -2.24 -20.68 -21.10
C ILE A 293 -1.21 -21.28 -20.15
N TYR A 294 -0.07 -20.62 -19.99
CA TYR A 294 0.97 -21.01 -19.03
C TYR A 294 0.99 -20.04 -17.85
N GLU A 295 0.73 -20.55 -16.66
CA GLU A 295 0.78 -19.79 -15.40
C GLU A 295 2.21 -19.71 -14.86
N VAL A 296 2.75 -18.49 -14.80
CA VAL A 296 4.11 -18.28 -14.27
C VAL A 296 4.07 -18.35 -12.74
N GLN A 297 4.71 -19.39 -12.19
CA GLN A 297 4.79 -19.64 -10.76
C GLN A 297 5.79 -18.71 -10.05
N LYS A 298 5.66 -18.57 -8.73
CA LYS A 298 6.63 -17.88 -7.88
C LYS A 298 7.97 -18.63 -7.82
N LEU A 299 9.04 -17.98 -7.38
CA LEU A 299 10.28 -18.70 -7.07
C LEU A 299 10.06 -19.56 -5.83
N ASN A 300 10.73 -20.70 -5.74
CA ASN A 300 10.72 -21.46 -4.49
C ASN A 300 11.56 -20.74 -3.42
N LEU A 301 11.49 -21.19 -2.16
CA LEU A 301 12.17 -20.51 -1.05
C LEU A 301 13.70 -20.43 -1.25
N ILE A 302 14.31 -21.49 -1.77
CA ILE A 302 15.76 -21.57 -2.00
C ILE A 302 16.17 -20.60 -3.10
N GLU A 303 15.48 -20.64 -4.25
CA GLU A 303 15.67 -19.71 -5.37
C GLU A 303 15.44 -18.25 -4.95
N SER A 304 14.49 -18.01 -4.06
CA SER A 304 14.17 -16.68 -3.56
C SER A 304 15.26 -16.13 -2.63
N LEU A 305 15.79 -16.97 -1.76
CA LEU A 305 16.94 -16.64 -0.90
C LEU A 305 18.20 -16.37 -1.72
N GLU A 306 18.45 -17.19 -2.73
CA GLU A 306 19.57 -17.04 -3.65
C GLU A 306 19.47 -15.73 -4.43
N LEU A 307 18.31 -15.46 -5.05
CA LEU A 307 18.10 -14.22 -5.81
C LEU A 307 18.23 -12.99 -4.92
N PHE A 308 17.61 -12.98 -3.73
CA PHE A 308 17.76 -11.89 -2.78
C PHE A 308 19.21 -11.72 -2.34
N SER A 309 19.91 -12.81 -2.02
CA SER A 309 21.31 -12.78 -1.57
C SER A 309 22.25 -12.25 -2.65
N HIS A 310 22.02 -12.58 -3.93
CA HIS A 310 22.80 -12.02 -5.03
C HIS A 310 22.60 -10.50 -5.19
N HIS A 311 21.39 -10.02 -4.93
CA HIS A 311 21.08 -8.59 -4.98
C HIS A 311 21.54 -7.83 -3.72
N ALA A 312 21.47 -8.45 -2.53
CA ALA A 312 21.82 -7.87 -1.24
C ALA A 312 23.30 -7.92 -0.90
N PHE A 313 23.92 -9.06 -1.14
CA PHE A 313 25.26 -9.37 -0.65
C PHE A 313 26.25 -9.71 -1.77
N GLY A 314 25.78 -9.79 -3.03
CA GLY A 314 26.62 -10.15 -4.17
C GLY A 314 27.12 -11.59 -4.16
N ARG A 315 26.48 -12.48 -3.39
CA ARG A 315 26.84 -13.90 -3.21
C ARG A 315 25.60 -14.78 -3.14
N GLU A 316 25.78 -16.07 -3.38
CA GLU A 316 24.68 -17.06 -3.47
C GLU A 316 23.93 -17.24 -2.14
N LYS A 317 24.62 -17.17 -0.99
CA LYS A 317 24.02 -17.35 0.34
C LYS A 317 24.36 -16.21 1.30
N PRO A 318 23.43 -15.78 2.18
CA PRO A 318 23.71 -14.80 3.23
C PRO A 318 24.65 -15.38 4.29
N ALA A 319 25.21 -14.51 5.15
CA ALA A 319 25.96 -14.96 6.33
C ALA A 319 24.99 -15.60 7.34
N GLU A 320 25.45 -16.58 8.13
CA GLU A 320 24.61 -17.28 9.12
C GLU A 320 23.89 -16.33 10.07
N THR A 321 24.54 -15.24 10.49
CA THR A 321 23.98 -14.21 11.36
C THR A 321 22.80 -13.45 10.74
N LEU A 322 22.72 -13.40 9.41
CA LEU A 322 21.69 -12.68 8.66
C LEU A 322 20.62 -13.61 8.07
N MET A 323 20.75 -14.93 8.28
CA MET A 323 19.88 -15.93 7.66
C MET A 323 18.41 -15.74 8.07
N HIS A 324 18.16 -15.57 9.37
CA HIS A 324 16.81 -15.37 9.92
C HIS A 324 16.12 -14.13 9.34
N ILE A 325 16.85 -13.00 9.23
CA ILE A 325 16.32 -11.75 8.67
C ILE A 325 16.05 -11.90 7.16
N THR A 326 16.95 -12.60 6.47
CA THR A 326 16.84 -12.85 5.02
C THR A 326 15.62 -13.73 4.71
N GLU A 327 15.38 -14.78 5.50
CA GLU A 327 14.19 -15.65 5.39
C GLU A 327 12.89 -14.88 5.63
N GLU A 328 12.88 -13.98 6.62
CA GLU A 328 11.72 -13.13 6.91
C GLU A 328 11.41 -12.17 5.75
N ILE A 329 12.43 -11.52 5.18
CA ILE A 329 12.27 -10.63 4.01
C ILE A 329 11.80 -11.41 2.78
N VAL A 330 12.36 -12.58 2.52
CA VAL A 330 11.93 -13.45 1.41
C VAL A 330 10.46 -13.88 1.57
N THR A 331 10.05 -14.16 2.80
CA THR A 331 8.65 -14.49 3.11
C THR A 331 7.73 -13.29 2.88
N LEU A 332 8.15 -12.10 3.32
CA LEU A 332 7.37 -10.85 3.23
C LEU A 332 7.24 -10.32 1.80
N THR A 333 8.25 -10.52 0.96
CA THR A 333 8.22 -10.20 -0.48
C THR A 333 7.33 -11.15 -1.28
N GLY A 334 6.80 -12.20 -0.65
CA GLY A 334 5.90 -13.17 -1.27
C GLY A 334 6.57 -13.96 -2.39
N GLN A 335 7.91 -14.11 -2.34
CA GLN A 335 8.76 -14.82 -3.31
C GLN A 335 8.65 -14.29 -4.75
N LEU A 336 8.37 -12.99 -4.88
CA LEU A 336 8.30 -12.33 -6.18
C LEU A 336 9.69 -11.86 -6.62
N PRO A 337 10.19 -12.28 -7.79
CA PRO A 337 11.51 -11.89 -8.28
C PRO A 337 11.75 -10.38 -8.20
N LEU A 338 10.85 -9.56 -8.73
CA LEU A 338 11.01 -8.10 -8.71
C LEU A 338 11.07 -7.53 -7.29
N ALA A 339 10.29 -8.07 -6.35
CA ALA A 339 10.34 -7.60 -4.97
C ALA A 339 11.67 -8.00 -4.31
N LEU A 340 12.15 -9.22 -4.56
CA LEU A 340 13.44 -9.70 -4.05
C LEU A 340 14.63 -8.89 -4.62
N GLU A 341 14.61 -8.56 -5.91
CA GLU A 341 15.65 -7.73 -6.54
C GLU A 341 15.68 -6.33 -5.93
N VAL A 342 14.50 -5.75 -5.72
CA VAL A 342 14.32 -4.42 -5.14
C VAL A 342 14.78 -4.40 -3.69
N PHE A 343 14.30 -5.34 -2.86
CA PHE A 343 14.70 -5.44 -1.45
C PHE A 343 16.17 -5.81 -1.28
N GLY A 344 16.71 -6.66 -2.14
CA GLY A 344 18.14 -6.98 -2.12
C GLY A 344 19.00 -5.76 -2.46
N ALA A 345 18.61 -4.95 -3.46
CA ALA A 345 19.35 -3.74 -3.78
C ALA A 345 19.35 -2.68 -2.66
N PHE A 346 18.47 -2.80 -1.67
CA PHE A 346 18.43 -1.98 -0.46
C PHE A 346 19.18 -2.68 0.67
N ILE A 347 20.52 -2.51 0.72
CA ILE A 347 21.35 -3.13 1.76
C ILE A 347 20.86 -2.66 3.14
N LEU A 348 20.45 -3.60 3.98
CA LEU A 348 20.20 -3.39 5.42
C LEU A 348 21.55 -3.47 6.14
N TRP A 349 22.27 -2.35 6.18
CA TRP A 349 23.47 -2.23 7.00
C TRP A 349 23.05 -1.99 8.46
N ASP A 350 23.81 -2.53 9.41
CA ASP A 350 23.60 -2.20 10.83
C ASP A 350 24.04 -0.75 11.13
N LYS A 351 23.45 -0.15 12.19
CA LYS A 351 23.68 1.26 12.59
C LYS A 351 25.16 1.58 12.74
N ASP A 352 25.91 0.72 13.44
CA ASP A 352 27.31 0.99 13.75
C ASP A 352 28.20 0.81 12.49
N GLU A 353 27.83 -0.09 11.59
CA GLU A 353 28.50 -0.28 10.29
C GLU A 353 28.30 0.93 9.37
N ILE A 354 27.07 1.45 9.21
CA ILE A 354 26.82 2.65 8.39
C ILE A 354 27.58 3.84 8.97
N MET A 355 27.54 4.02 10.29
CA MET A 355 28.21 5.15 10.93
C MET A 355 29.73 5.06 10.77
N GLU A 356 30.32 3.87 10.82
CA GLU A 356 31.73 3.66 10.48
C GLU A 356 32.00 3.98 9.00
N VAL A 357 31.18 3.50 8.07
CA VAL A 357 31.35 3.75 6.63
C VAL A 357 31.24 5.24 6.29
N LEU A 358 30.26 5.93 6.87
CA LEU A 358 30.06 7.37 6.67
C LEU A 358 31.17 8.20 7.31
N SER A 359 31.61 7.84 8.52
CA SER A 359 32.69 8.57 9.21
C SER A 359 34.07 8.32 8.60
N SER A 360 34.33 7.11 8.10
CA SER A 360 35.58 6.73 7.43
C SER A 360 35.58 6.98 5.92
N LYS A 361 34.47 7.47 5.35
CA LYS A 361 34.26 7.70 3.91
C LYS A 361 34.52 6.47 3.04
N LYS A 362 34.25 5.27 3.55
CA LYS A 362 34.43 3.99 2.84
C LYS A 362 33.24 3.60 1.96
N GLY A 363 32.34 4.54 1.65
CA GLY A 363 31.21 4.29 0.77
C GLY A 363 31.65 3.80 -0.61
N THR A 364 30.83 3.01 -1.27
CA THR A 364 31.11 2.52 -2.64
C THR A 364 30.04 3.03 -3.61
N ASP A 365 30.41 3.14 -4.87
CA ASP A 365 29.49 3.49 -5.96
C ASP A 365 28.40 2.41 -6.21
N ARG A 366 28.52 1.23 -5.60
CA ARG A 366 27.53 0.15 -5.64
C ARG A 366 26.35 0.38 -4.69
N THR A 367 26.51 1.25 -3.68
CA THR A 367 25.47 1.50 -2.67
C THR A 367 24.30 2.28 -3.29
N GLN A 368 23.11 1.69 -3.31
CA GLN A 368 21.89 2.31 -3.87
C GLN A 368 20.86 2.72 -2.79
N GLY A 369 20.99 2.23 -1.56
CA GLY A 369 20.10 2.55 -0.46
C GLY A 369 20.85 2.71 0.86
N ILE A 370 20.46 3.70 1.65
CA ILE A 370 20.94 3.91 3.02
C ILE A 370 19.74 4.17 3.93
N THR A 371 19.71 3.51 5.07
CA THR A 371 18.72 3.73 6.11
C THR A 371 19.40 3.98 7.45
N LEU A 372 19.16 5.17 8.01
CA LEU A 372 19.61 5.63 9.31
C LEU A 372 18.39 6.14 10.08
N ASP A 373 18.12 5.57 11.25
CA ASP A 373 16.99 5.95 12.08
C ASP A 373 17.42 6.15 13.54
N PHE A 374 17.21 7.34 14.07
CA PHE A 374 17.45 7.69 15.47
C PHE A 374 16.12 8.11 16.10
N THR A 375 15.77 7.61 17.28
CA THR A 375 14.49 7.97 17.93
C THR A 375 14.72 8.96 19.08
N GLU A 376 13.93 10.04 19.16
CA GLU A 376 13.86 10.89 20.37
C GLU A 376 12.99 10.24 21.46
N GLU A 377 13.48 10.24 22.71
CA GLU A 377 12.65 9.96 23.89
C GLU A 377 11.71 11.14 24.18
N ASN A 378 10.45 10.81 24.51
CA ASN A 378 9.40 11.70 25.01
C ASN A 378 8.58 12.47 23.96
N ARG A 379 7.55 11.83 23.43
CA ARG A 379 6.21 12.39 23.65
C ARG A 379 5.52 11.48 24.66
N LYS A 380 5.14 12.05 25.80
CA LYS A 380 4.07 11.47 26.61
C LYS A 380 2.93 11.12 25.65
N GLU A 381 2.24 10.01 25.91
CA GLU A 381 0.90 9.79 25.40
C GLU A 381 0.02 11.00 25.80
N SER A 382 0.10 12.07 25.02
CA SER A 382 -0.81 13.22 25.07
C SER A 382 -1.71 13.25 23.84
N ASP A 383 -1.67 12.19 23.03
CA ASP A 383 -2.65 11.92 21.97
C ASP A 383 -3.86 11.11 22.49
N GLU A 384 -4.09 11.09 23.81
CA GLU A 384 -5.34 10.57 24.38
C GLU A 384 -6.57 11.43 24.04
N PHE A 385 -6.40 12.63 23.44
CA PHE A 385 -7.52 13.51 23.13
C PHE A 385 -8.09 13.40 21.70
N CYS A 386 -7.69 12.40 20.89
CA CYS A 386 -8.30 12.16 19.56
C CYS A 386 -8.61 10.67 19.30
N ASN A 387 -9.00 9.92 20.34
CA ASN A 387 -9.42 8.51 20.25
C ASN A 387 -10.95 8.32 20.16
N THR A 388 -11.66 9.16 19.40
CA THR A 388 -13.11 8.96 19.14
C THR A 388 -13.47 8.88 17.67
N THR A 389 -12.85 7.95 16.94
CA THR A 389 -13.48 7.13 15.87
C THR A 389 -12.39 6.26 15.23
N ARG A 390 -12.16 5.06 15.79
CA ARG A 390 -11.45 3.99 15.07
C ARG A 390 -12.38 3.41 14.00
N HIS A 391 -12.66 4.21 12.96
CA HIS A 391 -13.26 3.68 11.74
C HIS A 391 -12.19 2.86 11.02
N ARG A 392 -12.44 1.54 10.93
CA ARG A 392 -11.66 0.60 10.14
C ARG A 392 -11.71 1.05 8.67
N ILE A 393 -10.73 1.84 8.25
CA ILE A 393 -10.46 2.13 6.84
C ILE A 393 -9.46 1.08 6.36
N SER A 394 -9.96 0.17 5.53
CA SER A 394 -9.20 -0.88 4.86
C SER A 394 -8.31 -0.27 3.78
N THR A 395 -7.18 0.34 4.17
CA THR A 395 -6.08 0.67 3.26
C THR A 395 -4.70 0.36 3.83
N THR A 396 -4.60 -0.36 4.96
CA THR A 396 -3.34 -0.44 5.72
C THR A 396 -2.58 -1.75 5.65
N ASN A 397 -2.96 -2.79 4.90
CA ASN A 397 -2.09 -3.99 4.86
C ASN A 397 -0.76 -3.76 4.13
N PHE A 398 -0.67 -2.80 3.21
CA PHE A 398 0.61 -2.46 2.58
C PHE A 398 1.43 -1.46 3.42
N LYS A 399 0.76 -0.44 4.01
CA LYS A 399 1.42 0.60 4.81
C LYS A 399 1.86 0.11 6.19
N LYS A 400 1.05 -0.74 6.83
CA LYS A 400 1.33 -1.34 8.15
C LYS A 400 2.40 -2.43 8.06
N ASN A 401 2.46 -3.17 6.95
CA ASN A 401 3.57 -4.11 6.71
C ASN A 401 4.86 -3.37 6.34
N PHE A 402 4.81 -2.26 5.60
CA PHE A 402 5.97 -1.38 5.35
C PHE A 402 6.48 -0.71 6.63
N GLU A 403 5.59 -0.14 7.45
CA GLU A 403 5.96 0.49 8.72
C GLU A 403 6.49 -0.53 9.73
N ASN A 404 5.97 -1.77 9.76
CA ASN A 404 6.46 -2.81 10.66
C ASN A 404 7.83 -3.38 10.25
N LEU A 405 8.15 -3.44 8.95
CA LEU A 405 9.41 -3.99 8.42
C LEU A 405 10.65 -3.15 8.77
N PHE A 406 10.54 -1.81 8.76
CA PHE A 406 11.66 -0.91 9.10
C PHE A 406 11.75 -0.59 10.60
N ASN A 407 10.84 -1.13 11.42
CA ASN A 407 10.80 -0.89 12.86
C ASN A 407 11.68 -1.85 13.68
N HIS A 408 12.43 -2.76 13.05
CA HIS A 408 13.25 -3.76 13.75
C HIS A 408 14.68 -3.32 14.13
N GLY A 409 15.02 -2.02 13.98
CA GLY A 409 16.29 -1.44 14.43
C GLY A 409 16.19 -0.41 15.56
N ARG A 410 15.15 -0.48 16.41
CA ARG A 410 14.92 0.53 17.48
C ARG A 410 15.92 0.38 18.62
N VAL A 411 16.87 1.32 18.72
CA VAL A 411 17.69 1.49 19.93
C VAL A 411 17.67 2.96 20.38
N LYS A 412 17.34 3.14 21.66
CA LYS A 412 17.25 4.42 22.36
C LYS A 412 18.64 5.07 22.42
N ASP A 413 18.82 6.24 21.80
CA ASP A 413 20.08 6.98 21.86
C ASP A 413 19.78 8.47 22.02
N LYS A 414 20.22 9.07 23.14
CA LYS A 414 19.87 10.46 23.57
C LYS A 414 20.67 11.56 22.88
N LYS A 415 21.61 11.23 21.99
CA LYS A 415 22.50 12.22 21.37
C LYS A 415 22.12 12.46 19.92
N GLU A 416 21.78 13.72 19.60
CA GLU A 416 21.75 14.23 18.23
C GLU A 416 23.08 13.86 17.53
N ARG A 417 23.02 12.96 16.55
CA ARG A 417 24.19 12.60 15.75
C ARG A 417 24.25 13.47 14.51
N LYS A 418 25.35 14.22 14.40
CA LYS A 418 25.71 14.98 13.21
C LYS A 418 26.39 14.05 12.21
N VAL A 419 25.90 14.04 10.99
CA VAL A 419 26.50 13.28 9.88
C VAL A 419 26.97 14.27 8.83
N CYS A 420 28.25 14.17 8.46
CA CYS A 420 28.80 15.02 7.40
C CYS A 420 28.41 14.45 6.04
N THR A 421 27.85 15.30 5.18
CA THR A 421 27.52 15.00 3.78
C THR A 421 28.69 14.38 3.01
N ARG A 422 29.95 14.75 3.32
CA ARG A 422 31.17 14.17 2.70
C ARG A 422 31.28 12.64 2.80
N GLY A 423 30.61 12.00 3.76
CA GLY A 423 30.57 10.53 3.87
C GLY A 423 29.74 9.85 2.78
N LEU A 424 28.83 10.59 2.15
CA LEU A 424 27.93 10.11 1.10
C LEU A 424 28.49 10.36 -0.32
N GLU A 425 29.53 11.20 -0.47
CA GLU A 425 30.15 11.54 -1.77
C GLU A 425 30.55 10.33 -2.63
N PRO A 426 31.11 9.24 -2.07
CA PRO A 426 31.48 8.06 -2.87
C PRO A 426 30.29 7.28 -3.44
N MET A 427 29.08 7.49 -2.89
CA MET A 427 27.89 6.68 -3.17
C MET A 427 27.06 7.29 -4.31
N VAL A 428 27.68 7.47 -5.47
CA VAL A 428 27.11 8.23 -6.62
C VAL A 428 25.85 7.61 -7.25
N ASN A 429 25.55 6.34 -6.97
CA ASN A 429 24.35 5.64 -7.44
C ASN A 429 23.25 5.53 -6.36
N LEU A 430 23.30 6.36 -5.32
CA LEU A 430 22.32 6.35 -4.24
C LEU A 430 20.93 6.76 -4.77
N ARG A 431 19.94 5.88 -4.57
CA ARG A 431 18.54 6.04 -5.01
C ARG A 431 17.57 6.18 -3.84
N LEU A 432 17.88 5.59 -2.69
CA LEU A 432 17.09 5.68 -1.47
C LEU A 432 17.95 6.20 -0.33
N LEU A 433 17.46 7.24 0.35
CA LEU A 433 18.07 7.77 1.55
C LEU A 433 17.01 7.97 2.62
N GLN A 434 17.10 7.20 3.70
CA GLN A 434 16.34 7.38 4.92
C GLN A 434 17.29 7.81 6.04
N ILE A 435 17.03 8.98 6.65
CA ILE A 435 17.92 9.66 7.62
C ILE A 435 17.08 10.31 8.73
N ASN A 436 16.30 9.50 9.42
CA ASN A 436 15.35 9.99 10.42
C ASN A 436 16.09 10.50 11.66
N HIS A 437 15.73 11.71 12.09
CA HIS A 437 16.27 12.44 13.23
C HIS A 437 17.81 12.60 13.19
N VAL A 438 18.38 12.63 11.98
CA VAL A 438 19.79 12.94 11.72
C VAL A 438 19.95 14.40 11.35
N ASN A 439 21.00 15.06 11.85
CA ASN A 439 21.41 16.38 11.39
C ASN A 439 22.53 16.25 10.34
N LEU A 440 22.22 16.57 9.07
CA LEU A 440 23.20 16.57 7.99
C LEU A 440 23.92 17.91 7.88
N GLU A 441 25.25 17.90 7.93
CA GLU A 441 26.09 19.08 7.77
C GLU A 441 26.94 19.01 6.48
N GLY A 442 26.97 20.11 5.70
CA GLY A 442 27.79 20.28 4.49
C GLY A 442 26.98 20.53 3.21
N SER A 443 27.55 20.25 2.03
CA SER A 443 26.91 20.56 0.74
C SER A 443 26.02 19.43 0.23
N PHE A 444 24.87 19.80 -0.33
CA PHE A 444 23.87 18.88 -0.87
C PHE A 444 23.94 18.73 -2.40
N LYS A 445 24.91 19.42 -3.04
CA LYS A 445 24.98 19.63 -4.49
C LYS A 445 25.35 18.38 -5.31
N VAL A 446 26.18 17.49 -4.76
CA VAL A 446 26.78 16.35 -5.49
C VAL A 446 26.08 15.02 -5.20
N ILE A 447 25.33 14.93 -4.10
CA ILE A 447 25.09 13.64 -3.42
C ILE A 447 23.71 13.04 -3.74
N LEU A 448 22.76 13.83 -4.27
CA LEU A 448 21.34 13.44 -4.30
C LEU A 448 20.65 13.66 -5.66
N THR A 449 21.40 13.83 -6.76
CA THR A 449 20.84 14.06 -8.10
C THR A 449 20.01 12.88 -8.62
N ASN A 450 20.48 11.65 -8.40
CA ASN A 450 19.84 10.40 -8.85
C ASN A 450 18.88 9.79 -7.80
N LEU A 451 18.58 10.54 -6.73
CA LEU A 451 17.78 10.05 -5.63
C LEU A 451 16.31 9.94 -6.06
N LYS A 452 15.72 8.76 -5.83
CA LYS A 452 14.29 8.47 -6.09
C LYS A 452 13.44 8.55 -4.84
N TRP A 453 14.02 8.26 -3.68
CA TRP A 453 13.34 8.28 -2.40
C TRP A 453 14.18 9.00 -1.36
N LEU A 454 13.62 10.07 -0.78
CA LEU A 454 14.16 10.74 0.40
C LEU A 454 13.16 10.63 1.54
N GLN A 455 13.58 10.05 2.66
CA GLN A 455 12.88 10.13 3.92
C GLN A 455 13.79 10.76 4.97
N TRP A 456 13.41 11.92 5.46
CA TRP A 456 14.13 12.68 6.45
C TRP A 456 13.17 13.15 7.53
N LYS A 457 12.67 12.17 8.29
CA LYS A 457 11.80 12.45 9.42
C LYS A 457 12.54 13.25 10.49
N GLY A 458 11.87 14.21 11.13
CA GLY A 458 12.51 15.03 12.17
C GLY A 458 13.61 15.94 11.65
N CYS A 459 13.56 16.34 10.37
CA CYS A 459 14.53 17.27 9.78
C CYS A 459 14.52 18.61 10.55
N GLN A 460 15.70 19.05 10.95
CA GLN A 460 15.91 20.25 11.75
C GLN A 460 15.97 21.54 10.91
N LEU A 461 16.03 21.41 9.57
CA LEU A 461 16.10 22.54 8.65
C LEU A 461 14.78 23.33 8.65
N ASP A 462 14.88 24.67 8.57
CA ASP A 462 13.72 25.53 8.37
C ASP A 462 13.18 25.45 6.92
N ALA A 463 14.05 25.18 5.93
CA ALA A 463 13.72 24.92 4.53
C ALA A 463 14.81 24.05 3.87
N LEU A 464 14.47 23.30 2.82
CA LEU A 464 15.49 22.56 2.07
C LEU A 464 16.43 23.54 1.34
N PRO A 465 17.75 23.28 1.29
CA PRO A 465 18.72 24.18 0.66
C PRO A 465 18.46 24.32 -0.85
N SER A 466 18.76 25.49 -1.42
CA SER A 466 18.62 25.73 -2.86
C SER A 466 19.52 24.82 -3.72
N GLU A 467 20.63 24.32 -3.17
CA GLU A 467 21.52 23.36 -3.82
C GLU A 467 20.90 21.96 -3.97
N PHE A 468 19.82 21.64 -3.25
CA PHE A 468 19.16 20.34 -3.28
C PHE A 468 18.15 20.26 -4.44
N CYS A 469 18.57 19.71 -5.57
CA CYS A 469 17.78 19.58 -6.80
C CYS A 469 17.74 18.13 -7.32
N PRO A 470 16.99 17.22 -6.68
CA PRO A 470 16.91 15.83 -7.13
C PRO A 470 15.97 15.73 -8.36
N GLN A 471 16.50 15.22 -9.48
CA GLN A 471 15.76 15.19 -10.75
C GLN A 471 14.82 13.98 -10.86
N GLU A 472 15.19 12.86 -10.22
CA GLU A 472 14.44 11.59 -10.29
C GLU A 472 13.59 11.33 -9.04
N LEU A 473 13.41 12.32 -8.16
CA LEU A 473 12.75 12.12 -6.88
C LEU A 473 11.27 11.81 -7.07
N ALA A 474 10.88 10.60 -6.70
CA ALA A 474 9.50 10.13 -6.71
C ALA A 474 8.82 10.26 -5.35
N VAL A 475 9.57 10.11 -4.25
CA VAL A 475 9.06 10.18 -2.88
C VAL A 475 9.88 11.14 -2.04
N LEU A 476 9.19 12.11 -1.43
CA LEU A 476 9.75 13.04 -0.46
C LEU A 476 8.96 12.93 0.85
N ASP A 477 9.59 12.45 1.90
CA ASP A 477 9.03 12.40 3.24
C ASP A 477 9.89 13.25 4.18
N LEU A 478 9.30 14.33 4.69
CA LEU A 478 9.88 15.24 5.67
C LEU A 478 9.00 15.29 6.93
N SER A 479 8.34 14.18 7.26
CA SER A 479 7.45 14.10 8.41
C SER A 479 8.13 14.52 9.73
N GLU A 480 7.35 15.06 10.66
CA GLU A 480 7.79 15.51 11.99
C GLU A 480 8.91 16.56 11.97
N SER A 481 9.12 17.24 10.84
CA SER A 481 10.20 18.20 10.66
C SER A 481 9.84 19.63 11.08
N LYS A 482 10.86 20.46 11.34
CA LYS A 482 10.74 21.88 11.69
C LYS A 482 10.58 22.80 10.47
N ILE A 483 10.29 22.24 9.30
CA ILE A 483 10.18 22.96 8.04
C ILE A 483 9.05 23.99 8.09
N ARG A 484 9.39 25.23 7.76
CA ARG A 484 8.45 26.35 7.57
C ARG A 484 8.00 26.48 6.11
N GLN A 485 8.90 26.14 5.20
CA GLN A 485 8.70 26.18 3.76
C GLN A 485 9.54 25.07 3.12
N VAL A 486 8.94 24.24 2.27
CA VAL A 486 9.64 23.07 1.71
C VAL A 486 10.87 23.49 0.89
N TRP A 487 10.74 24.51 0.03
CA TRP A 487 11.83 25.07 -0.78
C TRP A 487 11.82 26.61 -0.76
N ASP A 488 13.00 27.23 -0.85
CA ASP A 488 13.13 28.68 -1.04
C ASP A 488 12.54 29.11 -2.40
N GLN A 489 11.50 29.96 -2.35
CA GLN A 489 10.75 30.46 -3.51
C GLN A 489 11.61 31.21 -4.54
N LYS A 490 12.66 31.92 -4.10
CA LYS A 490 13.47 32.75 -5.00
C LYS A 490 14.37 31.93 -5.92
N TRP A 491 14.79 30.75 -5.47
CA TRP A 491 15.73 29.90 -6.20
C TRP A 491 15.02 28.78 -6.97
N TRP A 492 13.92 28.25 -6.43
CA TRP A 492 13.14 27.19 -7.07
C TRP A 492 12.57 27.61 -8.44
N GLN A 493 12.21 28.88 -8.59
CA GLN A 493 11.68 29.44 -9.85
C GLN A 493 12.73 29.56 -10.97
N ILE A 494 14.02 29.60 -10.63
CA ILE A 494 15.11 29.93 -11.58
C ILE A 494 15.73 28.67 -12.21
N GLN A 495 15.63 27.50 -11.57
CA GLN A 495 16.38 26.29 -11.99
C GLN A 495 15.55 25.02 -12.28
N CYS A 496 14.28 24.92 -11.87
CA CYS A 496 13.60 23.61 -11.85
C CYS A 496 12.57 23.40 -12.97
N ASN A 497 13.04 22.95 -14.13
CA ASN A 497 12.22 22.32 -15.17
C ASN A 497 12.02 20.79 -14.92
N MET A 498 12.31 20.31 -13.71
CA MET A 498 12.77 18.93 -13.46
C MET A 498 11.99 18.13 -12.39
N ALA A 499 11.02 18.72 -11.69
CA ALA A 499 10.26 18.02 -10.62
C ALA A 499 9.07 17.18 -11.14
N LYS A 500 9.15 16.69 -12.38
CA LYS A 500 8.07 15.91 -13.02
C LYS A 500 7.92 14.54 -12.39
N GLU A 501 8.93 13.99 -11.73
CA GLU A 501 8.87 12.62 -11.23
C GLU A 501 8.24 12.48 -9.84
N LEU A 502 8.02 13.59 -9.12
CA LEU A 502 7.52 13.53 -7.73
C LEU A 502 6.07 13.05 -7.68
N LYS A 503 5.86 11.90 -7.05
CA LYS A 503 4.55 11.24 -6.88
C LYS A 503 4.01 11.33 -5.47
N VAL A 504 4.88 11.32 -4.46
CA VAL A 504 4.47 11.33 -3.05
C VAL A 504 5.22 12.42 -2.30
N MET A 505 4.46 13.27 -1.61
CA MET A 505 4.99 14.25 -0.68
C MET A 505 4.32 14.06 0.69
N ASN A 506 5.12 13.72 1.69
CA ASN A 506 4.69 13.55 3.08
C ASN A 506 5.33 14.63 3.96
N LEU A 507 4.49 15.48 4.53
CA LEU A 507 4.83 16.57 5.44
C LEU A 507 4.05 16.42 6.77
N HIS A 508 3.65 15.19 7.11
CA HIS A 508 2.94 14.88 8.36
C HIS A 508 3.62 15.52 9.58
N SER A 509 2.86 16.10 10.50
CA SER A 509 3.34 16.72 11.74
C SER A 509 4.41 17.81 11.56
N CYS A 510 4.47 18.47 10.39
CA CYS A 510 5.26 19.69 10.20
C CYS A 510 4.57 20.90 10.84
N HIS A 511 4.66 21.02 12.17
CA HIS A 511 3.92 22.02 12.95
C HIS A 511 4.28 23.49 12.64
N LYS A 512 5.46 23.74 12.03
CA LYS A 512 5.91 25.09 11.65
C LYS A 512 5.55 25.51 10.23
N LEU A 513 4.96 24.61 9.43
CA LEU A 513 4.56 24.89 8.04
C LEU A 513 3.36 25.83 8.03
N ILE A 514 3.53 27.05 7.52
CA ILE A 514 2.47 28.08 7.53
C ILE A 514 1.58 28.01 6.29
N ALA A 515 2.19 27.74 5.14
CA ALA A 515 1.52 27.60 3.84
C ALA A 515 2.23 26.54 3.01
N THR A 516 1.49 25.87 2.13
CA THR A 516 2.08 24.91 1.19
C THR A 516 2.83 25.62 0.04
N PRO A 517 3.83 24.96 -0.58
CA PRO A 517 4.51 25.52 -1.76
C PRO A 517 3.57 25.62 -2.96
N ASP A 518 4.00 26.32 -4.00
CA ASP A 518 3.31 26.27 -5.28
C ASP A 518 3.56 24.93 -5.98
N PHE A 519 2.49 24.18 -6.20
CA PHE A 519 2.51 22.87 -6.83
C PHE A 519 2.37 22.85 -8.35
N SER A 520 2.40 24.01 -9.03
CA SER A 520 2.17 24.08 -10.48
C SER A 520 3.14 23.23 -11.32
N TRP A 521 4.28 22.83 -10.74
CA TRP A 521 5.32 22.04 -11.41
C TRP A 521 5.35 20.55 -11.01
N TYR A 522 4.56 20.10 -10.02
CA TYR A 522 4.51 18.68 -9.61
C TYR A 522 3.33 17.96 -10.27
N LEU A 523 3.34 17.91 -11.61
CA LEU A 523 2.20 17.43 -12.40
C LEU A 523 1.88 15.94 -12.19
N ASN A 524 2.85 15.13 -11.77
CA ASN A 524 2.68 13.70 -11.47
C ASN A 524 2.43 13.41 -9.98
N LEU A 525 2.16 14.43 -9.15
CA LEU A 525 1.92 14.21 -7.72
C LEU A 525 0.62 13.41 -7.53
N GLU A 526 0.74 12.22 -6.97
CA GLU A 526 -0.35 11.28 -6.69
C GLU A 526 -0.81 11.34 -5.24
N LYS A 527 0.07 11.66 -4.28
CA LYS A 527 -0.26 11.69 -2.85
C LYS A 527 0.37 12.88 -2.16
N LEU A 528 -0.46 13.66 -1.47
CA LEU A 528 -0.04 14.78 -0.63
C LEU A 528 -0.56 14.58 0.80
N ILE A 529 0.36 14.44 1.76
CA ILE A 529 0.06 14.19 3.17
C ILE A 529 0.57 15.37 4.00
N LEU A 530 -0.34 16.06 4.66
CA LEU A 530 -0.16 17.27 5.49
C LEU A 530 -0.82 17.10 6.87
N GLU A 531 -1.09 15.85 7.26
CA GLU A 531 -1.76 15.53 8.53
C GLU A 531 -1.01 16.12 9.73
N ASN A 532 -1.74 16.69 10.68
CA ASN A 532 -1.22 17.30 11.91
C ASN A 532 -0.25 18.48 11.69
N CYS A 533 -0.32 19.15 10.53
CA CYS A 533 0.34 20.43 10.30
C CYS A 533 -0.44 21.56 11.00
N SER A 534 -0.34 21.65 12.32
CA SER A 534 -1.09 22.61 13.13
C SER A 534 -0.80 24.09 12.80
N GLY A 535 0.36 24.42 12.25
CA GLY A 535 0.69 25.79 11.79
C GLY A 535 0.08 26.17 10.43
N LEU A 536 -0.46 25.21 9.68
CA LEU A 536 -0.89 25.42 8.29
C LEU A 536 -2.16 26.25 8.25
N MET A 537 -2.08 27.46 7.67
CA MET A 537 -3.22 28.37 7.57
C MET A 537 -3.88 28.34 6.20
N LYS A 538 -3.10 28.16 5.13
CA LYS A 538 -3.56 28.22 3.74
C LYS A 538 -2.88 27.15 2.88
N ILE A 539 -3.65 26.61 1.94
CA ILE A 539 -3.13 25.74 0.88
C ILE A 539 -3.01 26.57 -0.38
N HIS A 540 -1.88 26.46 -1.08
CA HIS A 540 -1.67 27.13 -2.35
C HIS A 540 -2.69 26.68 -3.41
N LYS A 541 -3.22 27.64 -4.18
CA LYS A 541 -4.28 27.42 -5.18
C LYS A 541 -3.97 26.36 -6.24
N SER A 542 -2.68 26.11 -6.53
CA SER A 542 -2.27 25.12 -7.53
C SER A 542 -2.52 23.67 -7.11
N VAL A 543 -2.78 23.37 -5.83
CA VAL A 543 -3.23 22.03 -5.41
C VAL A 543 -4.47 21.60 -6.18
N GLY A 544 -5.41 22.53 -6.40
CA GLY A 544 -6.64 22.22 -7.13
C GLY A 544 -6.46 22.01 -8.64
N LYS A 545 -5.24 22.18 -9.16
CA LYS A 545 -4.87 21.91 -10.57
C LYS A 545 -4.11 20.59 -10.75
N LEU A 546 -3.91 19.81 -9.70
CA LEU A 546 -3.13 18.56 -9.74
C LEU A 546 -3.94 17.41 -10.35
N CYS A 547 -3.72 17.14 -11.65
CA CYS A 547 -4.46 16.13 -12.41
C CYS A 547 -4.22 14.68 -11.97
N MET A 548 -3.06 14.37 -11.39
CA MET A 548 -2.70 13.00 -10.98
C MET A 548 -2.99 12.70 -9.52
N LEU A 549 -3.45 13.69 -8.73
CA LEU A 549 -3.62 13.54 -7.28
C LEU A 549 -4.73 12.53 -6.97
N LEU A 550 -4.40 11.50 -6.20
CA LEU A 550 -5.29 10.42 -5.74
C LEU A 550 -5.66 10.58 -4.26
N LEU A 551 -4.74 11.08 -3.43
CA LEU A 551 -4.90 11.27 -1.99
C LEU A 551 -4.48 12.69 -1.57
N LEU A 552 -5.37 13.40 -0.88
CA LEU A 552 -5.06 14.62 -0.15
C LEU A 552 -5.46 14.46 1.32
N ASN A 553 -4.49 14.43 2.22
CA ASN A 553 -4.71 14.33 3.66
C ASN A 553 -4.26 15.60 4.38
N LEU A 554 -5.20 16.31 4.98
CA LEU A 554 -5.04 17.56 5.75
C LEU A 554 -5.59 17.39 7.17
N ARG A 555 -5.74 16.16 7.66
CA ARG A 555 -6.32 15.87 8.97
C ARG A 555 -5.61 16.65 10.08
N CYS A 556 -6.33 17.14 11.09
CA CYS A 556 -5.77 17.88 12.23
C CYS A 556 -4.99 19.16 11.85
N CYS A 557 -5.22 19.74 10.66
CA CYS A 557 -4.73 21.09 10.32
C CYS A 557 -5.62 22.15 10.98
N SER A 558 -5.53 22.28 12.31
CA SER A 558 -6.43 23.10 13.13
C SER A 558 -6.45 24.61 12.79
N ASN A 559 -5.40 25.13 12.15
CA ASN A 559 -5.35 26.53 11.71
C ASN A 559 -5.79 26.77 10.25
N LEU A 560 -6.14 25.71 9.50
CA LEU A 560 -6.52 25.83 8.10
C LEU A 560 -7.85 26.59 7.97
N GLN A 561 -7.84 27.70 7.22
CA GLN A 561 -9.00 28.58 7.11
C GLN A 561 -9.81 28.34 5.83
N GLU A 562 -9.13 28.03 4.73
CA GLU A 562 -9.71 27.97 3.39
C GLU A 562 -9.15 26.78 2.61
N PHE A 563 -10.02 26.12 1.84
CA PHE A 563 -9.65 25.15 0.81
C PHE A 563 -9.61 25.84 -0.56
N PRO A 564 -8.77 25.41 -1.53
CA PRO A 564 -8.73 26.03 -2.86
C PRO A 564 -10.10 26.02 -3.57
N ASN A 565 -10.54 27.17 -4.08
CA ASN A 565 -11.82 27.28 -4.81
C ASN A 565 -11.76 26.66 -6.22
N ASP A 566 -10.64 26.81 -6.92
CA ASP A 566 -10.42 26.16 -8.23
C ASP A 566 -9.93 24.74 -7.97
N ILE A 567 -10.80 23.76 -8.20
CA ILE A 567 -10.53 22.32 -8.07
C ILE A 567 -10.60 21.58 -9.40
N SER A 568 -10.51 22.30 -10.52
CA SER A 568 -10.71 21.78 -11.88
C SER A 568 -9.78 20.61 -12.24
N GLY A 569 -8.61 20.53 -11.62
CA GLY A 569 -7.64 19.45 -11.80
C GLY A 569 -7.87 18.20 -10.95
N LEU A 570 -8.68 18.24 -9.90
CA LEU A 570 -8.82 17.14 -8.93
C LEU A 570 -9.70 15.96 -9.41
N GLY A 571 -9.77 15.72 -10.72
CA GLY A 571 -10.63 14.70 -11.32
C GLY A 571 -10.28 13.25 -11.04
N ASN A 572 -9.04 12.98 -10.62
CA ASN A 572 -8.57 11.65 -10.22
C ASN A 572 -8.53 11.46 -8.69
N LEU A 573 -8.88 12.49 -7.90
CA LEU A 573 -8.84 12.41 -6.44
C LEU A 573 -9.83 11.36 -5.97
N LYS A 574 -9.33 10.39 -5.19
CA LYS A 574 -10.14 9.31 -4.60
C LYS A 574 -10.46 9.57 -3.14
N ILE A 575 -9.49 10.10 -2.39
CA ILE A 575 -9.60 10.27 -0.95
C ILE A 575 -9.24 11.71 -0.59
N LEU A 576 -10.18 12.40 0.05
CA LEU A 576 -10.00 13.75 0.61
C LEU A 576 -10.27 13.71 2.11
N ILE A 577 -9.24 13.99 2.91
CA ILE A 577 -9.32 14.04 4.37
C ILE A 577 -9.05 15.47 4.84
N LEU A 578 -10.06 16.07 5.45
CA LEU A 578 -10.06 17.40 6.06
C LEU A 578 -10.49 17.34 7.54
N SER A 579 -10.61 16.13 8.10
CA SER A 579 -11.07 15.95 9.49
C SER A 579 -10.25 16.77 10.48
N ASP A 580 -10.88 17.28 11.52
CA ASP A 580 -10.26 18.07 12.60
C ASP A 580 -9.61 19.40 12.12
N CYS A 581 -9.99 19.90 10.93
CA CYS A 581 -9.67 21.26 10.48
C CYS A 581 -10.66 22.27 11.08
N SER A 582 -10.54 22.53 12.39
CA SER A 582 -11.53 23.27 13.18
C SER A 582 -11.78 24.74 12.76
N LYS A 583 -10.92 25.34 11.94
CA LYS A 583 -11.11 26.69 11.38
C LYS A 583 -11.61 26.72 9.93
N LEU A 584 -11.74 25.56 9.27
CA LEU A 584 -12.20 25.46 7.89
C LEU A 584 -13.72 25.65 7.86
N LYS A 585 -14.19 26.73 7.21
CA LYS A 585 -15.60 27.16 7.24
C LYS A 585 -16.42 26.76 6.04
N ASP A 586 -15.77 26.59 4.89
CA ASP A 586 -16.43 26.41 3.61
C ASP A 586 -15.67 25.39 2.74
N LEU A 587 -16.42 24.58 1.99
CA LEU A 587 -15.92 23.76 0.90
C LEU A 587 -16.24 24.46 -0.44
N PRO A 588 -15.54 24.12 -1.54
CA PRO A 588 -15.88 24.65 -2.87
C PRO A 588 -17.35 24.40 -3.24
N GLU A 589 -18.04 25.41 -3.79
CA GLU A 589 -19.47 25.31 -4.14
C GLU A 589 -19.78 24.22 -5.17
N ASP A 590 -18.83 23.96 -6.09
CA ASP A 590 -18.93 22.89 -7.08
C ASP A 590 -17.83 21.85 -6.88
N LEU A 591 -18.21 20.68 -6.40
CA LEU A 591 -17.38 19.49 -6.20
C LEU A 591 -17.46 18.50 -7.37
N LYS A 592 -18.27 18.77 -8.42
CA LYS A 592 -18.38 17.90 -9.60
C LYS A 592 -17.03 17.58 -10.28
N PRO A 593 -16.02 18.48 -10.28
CA PRO A 593 -14.71 18.14 -10.81
C PRO A 593 -14.10 16.88 -10.19
N MET A 594 -14.36 16.60 -8.89
CA MET A 594 -13.85 15.43 -8.16
C MET A 594 -14.64 14.14 -8.44
N LYS A 595 -14.92 13.84 -9.72
CA LYS A 595 -15.74 12.70 -10.17
C LYS A 595 -15.26 11.30 -9.77
N SER A 596 -14.02 11.17 -9.28
CA SER A 596 -13.41 9.91 -8.85
C SER A 596 -13.40 9.71 -7.33
N LEU A 597 -13.96 10.65 -6.57
CA LEU A 597 -13.91 10.64 -5.11
C LEU A 597 -14.72 9.48 -4.54
N THR A 598 -14.06 8.64 -3.74
CA THR A 598 -14.64 7.49 -3.02
C THR A 598 -14.76 7.79 -1.52
N GLU A 599 -13.87 8.61 -0.96
CA GLU A 599 -13.88 8.93 0.46
C GLU A 599 -13.77 10.45 0.70
N LEU A 600 -14.75 11.00 1.41
CA LEU A 600 -14.76 12.40 1.86
C LEU A 600 -14.91 12.45 3.39
N LEU A 601 -13.83 12.85 4.06
CA LEU A 601 -13.78 12.95 5.52
C LEU A 601 -13.61 14.42 5.91
N VAL A 602 -14.63 15.01 6.52
CA VAL A 602 -14.65 16.43 6.90
C VAL A 602 -15.11 16.63 8.35
N GLY A 603 -15.06 15.57 9.17
CA GLY A 603 -15.45 15.62 10.57
C GLY A 603 -14.66 16.62 11.41
N GLY A 604 -15.22 17.14 12.51
CA GLY A 604 -14.54 18.10 13.39
C GLY A 604 -14.21 19.45 12.74
N THR A 605 -14.80 19.77 11.59
CA THR A 605 -14.60 21.05 10.89
C THR A 605 -15.67 22.08 11.25
N ALA A 606 -15.40 23.36 10.97
CA ALA A 606 -16.37 24.45 11.13
C ALA A 606 -17.21 24.69 9.86
N ILE A 607 -17.34 23.68 8.99
CA ILE A 607 -18.08 23.79 7.72
C ILE A 607 -19.52 24.22 8.01
N ARG A 608 -20.00 25.22 7.28
CA ARG A 608 -21.36 25.77 7.47
C ARG A 608 -22.41 25.12 6.59
N LYS A 609 -22.01 24.72 5.38
CA LYS A 609 -22.86 24.10 4.37
C LYS A 609 -22.09 23.02 3.63
N LEU A 610 -22.72 21.88 3.42
CA LEU A 610 -22.21 20.87 2.49
C LEU A 610 -22.72 21.21 1.07
N PRO A 611 -21.85 21.36 0.05
CA PRO A 611 -22.24 21.82 -1.29
C PRO A 611 -23.23 20.90 -2.01
N ASP A 612 -24.19 21.46 -2.75
CA ASP A 612 -25.22 20.71 -3.50
C ASP A 612 -24.61 19.70 -4.51
N SER A 613 -23.41 20.00 -5.00
CA SER A 613 -22.63 19.14 -5.88
C SER A 613 -22.20 17.81 -5.25
N VAL A 614 -22.16 17.66 -3.91
CA VAL A 614 -21.80 16.38 -3.24
C VAL A 614 -22.68 15.25 -3.75
N CYS A 615 -23.98 15.49 -3.96
CA CYS A 615 -24.92 14.49 -4.46
C CYS A 615 -24.63 14.00 -5.89
N HIS A 616 -23.70 14.64 -6.62
CA HIS A 616 -23.26 14.20 -7.94
C HIS A 616 -22.02 13.31 -7.88
N LEU A 617 -21.43 13.09 -6.71
CA LEU A 617 -20.29 12.20 -6.49
C LEU A 617 -20.78 10.75 -6.40
N THR A 618 -21.22 10.21 -7.52
CA THR A 618 -21.87 8.88 -7.59
C THR A 618 -20.96 7.72 -7.19
N LYS A 619 -19.63 7.91 -7.18
CA LYS A 619 -18.64 6.93 -6.70
C LYS A 619 -18.31 7.04 -5.21
N LEU A 620 -18.93 7.98 -4.49
CA LEU A 620 -18.64 8.20 -3.08
C LEU A 620 -19.13 7.01 -2.25
N GLU A 621 -18.20 6.33 -1.59
CA GLU A 621 -18.42 5.16 -0.73
C GLU A 621 -18.47 5.55 0.75
N ARG A 622 -17.67 6.54 1.17
CA ARG A 622 -17.57 6.96 2.58
C ARG A 622 -17.72 8.47 2.71
N LEU A 623 -18.68 8.89 3.53
CA LEU A 623 -18.89 10.29 3.90
C LEU A 623 -18.88 10.43 5.42
N ILE A 624 -17.85 11.09 5.95
CA ILE A 624 -17.66 11.33 7.39
C ILE A 624 -17.80 12.83 7.67
N LEU A 625 -18.84 13.18 8.43
CA LEU A 625 -19.24 14.51 8.87
C LEU A 625 -19.28 14.61 10.41
N ASP A 626 -18.68 13.67 11.14
CA ASP A 626 -18.76 13.62 12.60
C ASP A 626 -18.30 14.92 13.26
N GLU A 627 -18.92 15.35 14.35
CA GLU A 627 -18.56 16.58 15.08
C GLU A 627 -18.60 17.89 14.25
N CYS A 628 -19.28 17.91 13.09
CA CYS A 628 -19.52 19.12 12.31
C CYS A 628 -20.64 19.99 12.89
N VAL A 629 -20.40 20.57 14.06
CA VAL A 629 -21.42 21.33 14.84
C VAL A 629 -21.92 22.62 14.17
N SER A 630 -21.20 23.11 13.15
CA SER A 630 -21.51 24.36 12.44
C SER A 630 -22.34 24.16 11.18
N ILE A 631 -22.51 22.91 10.73
CA ILE A 631 -23.26 22.57 9.52
C ILE A 631 -24.75 22.92 9.75
N ARG A 632 -25.29 23.85 8.94
CA ARG A 632 -26.68 24.36 9.01
C ARG A 632 -27.52 23.98 7.80
N GLU A 633 -26.90 23.61 6.68
CA GLU A 633 -27.58 23.27 5.41
C GLU A 633 -26.87 22.10 4.70
N LEU A 634 -27.65 21.16 4.13
CA LEU A 634 -27.19 20.05 3.29
C LEU A 634 -27.60 20.21 1.81
N PRO A 635 -27.05 19.37 0.90
CA PRO A 635 -27.18 19.45 -0.57
C PRO A 635 -28.61 19.39 -1.16
N GLY A 636 -29.38 20.48 -1.17
CA GLY A 636 -30.71 20.52 -1.81
C GLY A 636 -31.87 20.95 -0.91
N SER A 637 -31.71 22.05 -0.17
CA SER A 637 -32.82 22.67 0.57
C SER A 637 -33.79 23.37 -0.40
N ILE A 638 -34.75 22.63 -0.96
CA ILE A 638 -35.98 23.22 -1.51
C ILE A 638 -36.94 23.43 -0.35
N VAL A 639 -36.70 24.47 0.46
CA VAL A 639 -37.77 25.05 1.25
C VAL A 639 -38.46 26.07 0.36
N LEU A 640 -39.61 25.65 -0.16
CA LEU A 640 -40.72 26.43 -0.68
C LEU A 640 -40.56 27.96 -0.51
N LYS A 641 -40.43 28.67 -1.64
CA LYS A 641 -40.73 30.11 -1.76
C LYS A 641 -42.23 30.44 -1.59
N MET A 642 -42.97 29.65 -0.81
CA MET A 642 -44.37 29.91 -0.42
C MET A 642 -44.40 29.78 1.11
N THR A 643 -44.77 30.77 1.92
CA THR A 643 -45.81 31.79 1.82
C THR A 643 -45.46 32.98 2.71
N LYS A 644 -45.67 34.20 2.21
CA LYS A 644 -45.89 35.39 3.06
C LYS A 644 -47.20 35.17 3.84
N ARG A 645 -47.20 35.49 5.14
CA ARG A 645 -48.28 35.46 6.18
C ARG A 645 -48.06 34.32 7.20
N MET A 646 -48.08 34.51 8.51
CA MET A 646 -48.65 35.57 9.36
C MET A 646 -47.66 36.00 10.46
N HIS A 647 -47.86 37.21 10.95
CA HIS A 647 -47.19 37.76 12.13
C HIS A 647 -47.49 36.90 13.36
N LEU A 648 -46.45 36.53 14.13
CA LEU A 648 -46.46 36.46 15.59
C LEU A 648 -45.00 36.58 16.06
N LYS A 649 -44.77 37.54 16.97
CA LYS A 649 -43.45 37.93 17.52
C LYS A 649 -43.01 36.93 18.61
N HIS A 650 -41.68 36.86 18.80
CA HIS A 650 -40.92 36.21 19.90
C HIS A 650 -40.75 34.68 19.84
N GLN A 651 -39.68 34.21 19.20
CA GLN A 651 -38.43 33.72 19.82
C GLN A 651 -37.49 33.17 18.72
N LEU A 652 -36.18 33.38 18.89
CA LEU A 652 -35.12 32.91 17.99
C LEU A 652 -35.03 31.38 18.01
N ASN A 653 -35.69 30.69 17.08
CA ASN A 653 -35.37 29.30 16.76
C ASN A 653 -34.61 29.23 15.43
N PRO A 654 -33.40 28.63 15.38
CA PRO A 654 -32.70 28.43 14.11
C PRO A 654 -33.53 27.51 13.21
N LYS A 655 -33.57 27.82 11.91
CA LYS A 655 -34.28 27.01 10.91
C LYS A 655 -33.77 25.56 10.95
N PRO A 656 -34.67 24.55 11.00
CA PRO A 656 -34.30 23.15 11.07
C PRO A 656 -33.54 22.67 9.82
N PHE A 657 -32.52 21.85 10.07
CA PHE A 657 -31.65 21.14 9.15
C PHE A 657 -32.34 19.95 8.44
N LEU A 658 -32.60 20.04 7.13
CA LEU A 658 -33.26 18.97 6.36
C LEU A 658 -32.24 18.21 5.49
N LEU A 659 -32.27 16.88 5.57
CA LEU A 659 -31.62 16.03 4.55
C LEU A 659 -32.41 16.19 3.23
N PRO A 660 -31.75 16.43 2.10
CA PRO A 660 -32.39 16.73 0.82
C PRO A 660 -32.70 15.46 0.02
N ILE A 661 -33.74 15.48 -0.82
CA ILE A 661 -34.12 14.35 -1.69
C ILE A 661 -32.94 13.90 -2.57
N SER A 662 -32.12 14.85 -3.03
CA SER A 662 -30.93 14.61 -3.86
C SER A 662 -29.87 13.73 -3.20
N PHE A 663 -29.90 13.54 -1.88
CA PHE A 663 -28.96 12.67 -1.16
C PHE A 663 -29.10 11.20 -1.58
N SER A 664 -30.28 10.79 -2.05
CA SER A 664 -30.54 9.47 -2.62
C SER A 664 -29.70 9.14 -3.87
N ASN A 665 -29.08 10.14 -4.52
CA ASN A 665 -28.22 9.93 -5.69
C ASN A 665 -26.86 9.30 -5.35
N LEU A 666 -26.49 9.22 -4.06
CA LEU A 666 -25.24 8.62 -3.59
C LEU A 666 -25.36 7.08 -3.55
N SER A 667 -25.63 6.45 -4.69
CA SER A 667 -25.95 5.02 -4.79
C SER A 667 -24.81 4.08 -4.37
N SER A 668 -23.56 4.54 -4.39
CA SER A 668 -22.39 3.76 -3.96
C SER A 668 -22.04 3.96 -2.48
N LEU A 669 -22.78 4.79 -1.74
CA LEU A 669 -22.45 5.12 -0.36
C LEU A 669 -22.64 3.90 0.54
N GLN A 670 -21.55 3.47 1.18
CA GLN A 670 -21.47 2.34 2.12
C GLN A 670 -21.46 2.82 3.57
N LEU A 671 -20.84 3.97 3.85
CA LEU A 671 -20.72 4.50 5.21
C LEU A 671 -21.11 5.99 5.23
N LEU A 672 -22.10 6.31 6.06
CA LEU A 672 -22.45 7.68 6.43
C LEU A 672 -22.28 7.87 7.93
N ASP A 673 -21.33 8.72 8.33
CA ASP A 673 -21.21 9.19 9.71
C ASP A 673 -21.56 10.68 9.76
N ALA A 674 -22.70 11.02 10.36
CA ALA A 674 -23.10 12.38 10.64
C ALA A 674 -23.35 12.56 12.15
N SER A 675 -22.57 11.86 12.97
CA SER A 675 -22.70 11.94 14.41
C SER A 675 -22.29 13.32 14.96
N SER A 676 -22.92 13.75 16.05
CA SER A 676 -22.72 15.06 16.67
C SER A 676 -22.95 16.25 15.72
N CYS A 677 -23.68 16.04 14.63
CA CYS A 677 -24.21 17.10 13.78
C CYS A 677 -25.53 17.61 14.36
N LYS A 678 -25.84 18.90 14.18
CA LYS A 678 -27.14 19.48 14.56
C LYS A 678 -28.22 19.14 13.53
N LEU A 679 -28.39 17.85 13.22
CA LEU A 679 -29.44 17.35 12.33
C LEU A 679 -30.81 17.60 12.96
N SER A 680 -31.81 18.02 12.18
CA SER A 680 -33.16 18.33 12.68
C SER A 680 -34.19 17.24 12.37
N ASN A 681 -35.41 17.50 12.86
CA ASN A 681 -36.40 16.56 13.36
C ASN A 681 -36.80 15.36 12.48
N VAL A 682 -36.66 15.39 11.15
CA VAL A 682 -37.14 14.33 10.26
C VAL A 682 -36.18 14.06 9.10
N ILE A 683 -35.78 12.80 8.93
CA ILE A 683 -35.05 12.32 7.75
C ILE A 683 -36.07 11.93 6.67
N PRO A 684 -35.91 12.33 5.39
CA PRO A 684 -36.85 12.00 4.31
C PRO A 684 -36.96 10.49 4.02
N ASP A 685 -38.13 10.04 3.57
CA ASP A 685 -38.38 8.65 3.13
C ASP A 685 -37.53 8.24 1.91
N ASP A 686 -37.12 9.19 1.06
CA ASP A 686 -36.20 8.93 -0.06
C ASP A 686 -34.82 8.40 0.38
N PHE A 687 -34.50 8.47 1.69
CA PHE A 687 -33.29 7.89 2.26
C PHE A 687 -33.23 6.35 2.12
N GLU A 688 -34.38 5.69 1.95
CA GLU A 688 -34.48 4.24 1.66
C GLU A 688 -33.79 3.82 0.34
N LYS A 689 -33.50 4.76 -0.57
CA LYS A 689 -32.86 4.51 -1.86
C LYS A 689 -31.36 4.26 -1.79
N LEU A 690 -30.72 4.44 -0.63
CA LEU A 690 -29.30 4.19 -0.41
C LEU A 690 -29.01 2.68 -0.26
N SER A 691 -29.23 1.91 -1.32
CA SER A 691 -29.21 0.44 -1.30
C SER A 691 -27.85 -0.19 -0.99
N SER A 692 -26.77 0.58 -1.06
CA SER A 692 -25.39 0.12 -0.77
C SER A 692 -24.93 0.46 0.65
N LEU A 693 -25.76 1.11 1.46
CA LEU A 693 -25.37 1.62 2.77
C LEU A 693 -25.27 0.47 3.79
N GLU A 694 -24.05 0.25 4.30
CA GLU A 694 -23.71 -0.77 5.29
C GLU A 694 -23.71 -0.19 6.71
N ILE A 695 -23.21 1.04 6.89
CA ILE A 695 -23.06 1.68 8.21
C ILE A 695 -23.70 3.06 8.20
N LEU A 696 -24.65 3.27 9.11
CA LEU A 696 -25.30 4.55 9.37
C LEU A 696 -25.07 4.99 10.81
N ASN A 697 -24.30 6.06 10.98
CA ASN A 697 -24.08 6.69 12.29
C ASN A 697 -24.66 8.10 12.34
N LEU A 698 -25.69 8.28 13.16
CA LEU A 698 -26.34 9.57 13.43
C LEU A 698 -26.32 9.94 14.92
N SER A 699 -25.46 9.27 15.70
CA SER A 699 -25.31 9.48 17.14
C SER A 699 -25.20 10.96 17.53
N ARG A 700 -25.66 11.36 18.71
CA ARG A 700 -25.57 12.71 19.29
C ARG A 700 -26.20 13.80 18.42
N SER A 701 -27.20 13.43 17.64
CA SER A 701 -28.00 14.36 16.83
C SER A 701 -29.36 14.61 17.48
N ALA A 702 -29.94 15.79 17.24
CA ALA A 702 -31.28 16.18 17.72
C ALA A 702 -32.39 15.61 16.82
N ILE A 703 -32.29 14.34 16.45
CA ILE A 703 -33.25 13.67 15.56
C ILE A 703 -34.48 13.28 16.39
N TYR A 704 -35.66 13.71 15.92
CA TYR A 704 -36.95 13.37 16.54
C TYR A 704 -37.53 12.07 15.97
N SER A 705 -37.42 11.86 14.65
CA SER A 705 -37.84 10.63 13.98
C SER A 705 -36.97 10.29 12.77
N LEU A 706 -36.77 8.99 12.54
CA LEU A 706 -36.19 8.43 11.31
C LEU A 706 -37.27 8.34 10.21
N PRO A 707 -36.91 7.97 8.97
CA PRO A 707 -37.87 7.74 7.89
C PRO A 707 -38.92 6.69 8.26
N SER A 708 -40.06 6.68 7.57
CA SER A 708 -41.17 5.78 7.84
C SER A 708 -40.80 4.29 7.74
N SER A 709 -39.80 3.93 6.94
CA SER A 709 -39.12 2.64 7.00
C SER A 709 -37.62 2.76 6.77
N LEU A 710 -36.84 1.81 7.29
CA LEU A 710 -35.44 1.61 6.90
C LEU A 710 -35.25 0.29 6.13
N ARG A 711 -36.33 -0.42 5.79
CA ARG A 711 -36.28 -1.72 5.09
C ARG A 711 -35.64 -1.65 3.71
N GLY A 712 -35.70 -0.49 3.04
CA GLY A 712 -35.04 -0.26 1.75
C GLY A 712 -33.51 -0.32 1.81
N LEU A 713 -32.92 -0.12 3.00
CA LEU A 713 -31.47 -0.25 3.23
C LEU A 713 -31.08 -1.73 3.42
N SER A 714 -31.24 -2.51 2.36
CA SER A 714 -31.20 -3.99 2.41
C SER A 714 -29.84 -4.60 2.80
N VAL A 715 -28.76 -3.81 2.80
CA VAL A 715 -27.40 -4.24 3.17
C VAL A 715 -26.91 -3.59 4.47
N LEU A 716 -27.74 -2.81 5.15
CA LEU A 716 -27.36 -2.10 6.38
C LEU A 716 -27.03 -3.11 7.49
N THR A 717 -25.79 -3.07 7.98
CA THR A 717 -25.27 -3.93 9.06
C THR A 717 -25.29 -3.21 10.40
N ASP A 718 -24.94 -1.91 10.42
CA ASP A 718 -24.73 -1.15 11.65
C ASP A 718 -25.59 0.13 11.66
N LEU A 719 -26.48 0.23 12.65
CA LEU A 719 -27.25 1.44 12.95
C LEU A 719 -26.84 2.01 14.30
N LEU A 720 -26.22 3.20 14.28
CA LEU A 720 -25.70 3.87 15.47
C LEU A 720 -26.43 5.21 15.70
N LEU A 721 -27.22 5.29 16.78
CA LEU A 721 -28.03 6.45 17.18
C LEU A 721 -27.76 6.83 18.63
N THR A 722 -26.56 6.59 19.13
CA THR A 722 -26.24 6.80 20.54
C THR A 722 -26.47 8.27 20.93
N HIS A 723 -27.04 8.56 22.09
CA HIS A 723 -27.35 9.92 22.58
C HIS A 723 -28.30 10.74 21.68
N CYS A 724 -29.17 10.10 20.91
CA CYS A 724 -30.30 10.79 20.26
C CYS A 724 -31.42 11.02 21.28
N ILE A 725 -31.28 12.08 22.10
CA ILE A 725 -32.15 12.31 23.26
C ILE A 725 -33.61 12.67 22.93
N GLU A 726 -33.93 13.01 21.68
CA GLU A 726 -35.29 13.39 21.26
C GLU A 726 -36.07 12.26 20.56
N ILE A 727 -35.40 11.16 20.18
CA ILE A 727 -36.03 10.08 19.43
C ILE A 727 -37.01 9.30 20.31
N LYS A 728 -38.26 9.16 19.85
CA LYS A 728 -39.33 8.51 20.63
C LYS A 728 -39.60 7.07 20.23
N SER A 729 -39.34 6.72 18.97
CA SER A 729 -39.58 5.39 18.42
C SER A 729 -38.68 5.14 17.22
N LEU A 730 -38.33 3.88 16.96
CA LEU A 730 -37.66 3.47 15.73
C LEU A 730 -38.68 2.94 14.69
N PRO A 731 -38.45 3.16 13.38
CA PRO A 731 -39.27 2.63 12.30
C PRO A 731 -38.92 1.15 12.03
N PRO A 732 -39.68 0.43 11.18
CA PRO A 732 -39.32 -0.92 10.78
C PRO A 732 -37.88 -1.01 10.22
N LEU A 733 -37.10 -1.90 10.81
CA LEU A 733 -35.67 -2.08 10.53
C LEU A 733 -35.42 -3.17 9.46
N PRO A 734 -34.31 -3.09 8.68
CA PRO A 734 -33.94 -4.10 7.69
C PRO A 734 -33.35 -5.37 8.33
N ALA A 735 -33.63 -6.54 7.76
CA ALA A 735 -33.21 -7.85 8.29
C ALA A 735 -31.69 -8.10 8.23
N SER A 736 -30.94 -7.27 7.49
CA SER A 736 -29.48 -7.34 7.34
C SER A 736 -28.71 -6.89 8.59
N LEU A 737 -29.35 -6.17 9.52
CA LEU A 737 -28.68 -5.59 10.67
C LEU A 737 -28.01 -6.65 11.55
N THR A 738 -26.75 -6.39 11.87
CA THR A 738 -25.94 -7.13 12.83
C THR A 738 -25.75 -6.36 14.13
N LYS A 739 -25.83 -5.02 14.08
CA LYS A 739 -25.66 -4.14 15.24
C LYS A 739 -26.65 -2.98 15.24
N VAL A 740 -27.32 -2.79 16.37
CA VAL A 740 -28.16 -1.63 16.66
C VAL A 740 -27.72 -1.01 17.99
N ASP A 741 -27.30 0.24 17.95
CA ASP A 741 -26.91 0.98 19.15
C ASP A 741 -27.73 2.26 19.30
N VAL A 742 -28.65 2.26 20.26
CA VAL A 742 -29.47 3.40 20.65
C VAL A 742 -29.20 3.81 22.09
N SER A 743 -28.02 3.51 22.62
CA SER A 743 -27.66 3.87 23.99
C SER A 743 -27.82 5.36 24.26
N ASN A 744 -28.30 5.73 25.44
CA ASN A 744 -28.56 7.08 25.90
C ASN A 744 -29.67 7.82 25.12
N CYS A 745 -30.56 7.09 24.42
CA CYS A 745 -31.80 7.65 23.88
C CYS A 745 -32.89 7.72 24.94
N THR A 746 -32.79 8.67 25.88
CA THR A 746 -33.66 8.76 27.07
C THR A 746 -35.14 9.05 26.78
N ALA A 747 -35.48 9.55 25.58
CA ALA A 747 -36.87 9.76 25.15
C ALA A 747 -37.51 8.54 24.46
N LEU A 748 -36.75 7.49 24.15
CA LEU A 748 -37.21 6.33 23.40
C LEU A 748 -38.26 5.55 24.22
N LYS A 749 -39.46 5.39 23.66
CA LYS A 749 -40.61 4.73 24.32
C LYS A 749 -40.91 3.35 23.75
N SER A 750 -40.68 3.16 22.45
CA SER A 750 -41.01 1.91 21.75
C SER A 750 -39.98 1.56 20.68
N LEU A 751 -39.80 0.25 20.49
CA LEU A 751 -39.07 -0.34 19.37
C LEU A 751 -40.05 -1.01 18.40
N PRO A 752 -39.69 -1.13 17.11
CA PRO A 752 -40.42 -1.96 16.15
C PRO A 752 -40.28 -3.43 16.54
N ASP A 753 -41.11 -4.29 15.94
CA ASP A 753 -40.94 -5.72 16.05
C ASP A 753 -39.58 -6.17 15.45
N LEU A 754 -38.72 -6.71 16.31
CA LEU A 754 -37.38 -7.17 15.97
C LEU A 754 -37.36 -8.62 15.44
N SER A 755 -38.52 -9.29 15.34
CA SER A 755 -38.63 -10.71 14.96
C SER A 755 -37.94 -11.09 13.64
N ASN A 756 -37.81 -10.13 12.72
CA ASN A 756 -37.19 -10.32 11.42
C ASN A 756 -35.66 -10.14 11.42
N LEU A 757 -35.05 -9.66 12.51
CA LEU A 757 -33.62 -9.35 12.60
C LEU A 757 -32.79 -10.59 12.99
N ARG A 758 -32.85 -11.64 12.18
CA ARG A 758 -32.22 -12.94 12.48
C ARG A 758 -30.69 -12.89 12.59
N ASN A 759 -30.07 -11.88 11.99
CA ASN A 759 -28.61 -11.68 11.99
C ASN A 759 -28.13 -10.73 13.10
N LEU A 760 -29.03 -10.17 13.91
CA LEU A 760 -28.65 -9.20 14.95
C LEU A 760 -27.78 -9.88 16.02
N GLU A 761 -26.53 -9.44 16.12
CA GLU A 761 -25.56 -9.95 17.10
C GLU A 761 -25.45 -9.03 18.33
N GLU A 762 -25.66 -7.72 18.14
CA GLU A 762 -25.50 -6.71 19.18
C GLU A 762 -26.67 -5.72 19.21
N LEU A 763 -27.30 -5.63 20.38
CA LEU A 763 -28.35 -4.65 20.68
C LEU A 763 -27.97 -3.86 21.93
N ASN A 764 -27.75 -2.56 21.77
CA ASN A 764 -27.39 -1.67 22.87
C ASN A 764 -28.50 -0.64 23.12
N LEU A 765 -29.16 -0.78 24.26
CA LEU A 765 -30.28 0.02 24.74
C LEU A 765 -29.96 0.80 26.01
N THR A 766 -28.71 0.79 26.48
CA THR A 766 -28.31 1.40 27.75
C THR A 766 -28.92 2.80 27.96
N ASN A 767 -29.46 3.08 29.15
CA ASN A 767 -30.09 4.35 29.52
C ASN A 767 -31.31 4.76 28.66
N CYS A 768 -32.00 3.81 28.02
CA CYS A 768 -33.33 4.04 27.42
C CYS A 768 -34.41 3.97 28.50
N GLU A 769 -34.43 4.95 29.40
CA GLU A 769 -35.24 4.94 30.64
C GLU A 769 -36.75 4.80 30.41
N LYS A 770 -37.28 5.31 29.29
CA LYS A 770 -38.72 5.32 28.96
C LYS A 770 -39.17 4.14 28.11
N LEU A 771 -38.26 3.25 27.74
CA LEU A 771 -38.58 2.09 26.91
C LEU A 771 -39.36 1.10 27.77
N MET A 772 -40.54 0.68 27.30
CA MET A 772 -41.43 -0.21 28.06
C MET A 772 -41.31 -1.68 27.63
N ASP A 773 -40.95 -1.93 26.37
CA ASP A 773 -40.94 -3.27 25.77
C ASP A 773 -39.93 -3.39 24.62
N ILE A 774 -39.53 -4.62 24.31
CA ILE A 774 -38.67 -5.01 23.19
C ILE A 774 -39.36 -6.15 22.41
N PRO A 775 -40.31 -5.84 21.52
CA PRO A 775 -41.06 -6.87 20.80
C PRO A 775 -40.16 -7.71 19.87
N GLY A 776 -40.36 -9.04 19.86
CA GLY A 776 -39.62 -9.96 18.99
C GLY A 776 -38.20 -10.29 19.46
N LEU A 777 -37.81 -9.89 20.68
CA LEU A 777 -36.52 -10.22 21.30
C LEU A 777 -36.28 -11.74 21.35
N GLU A 778 -37.33 -12.51 21.59
CA GLU A 778 -37.32 -13.97 21.63
C GLU A 778 -36.97 -14.65 20.30
N CYS A 779 -37.11 -13.93 19.19
CA CYS A 779 -36.83 -14.43 17.85
C CYS A 779 -35.37 -14.19 17.41
N LEU A 780 -34.57 -13.45 18.19
CA LEU A 780 -33.20 -13.06 17.85
C LEU A 780 -32.18 -14.19 18.08
N LYS A 781 -32.13 -15.14 17.16
CA LYS A 781 -31.30 -16.36 17.28
C LYS A 781 -29.78 -16.13 17.27
N SER A 782 -29.32 -15.00 16.73
CA SER A 782 -27.88 -14.67 16.58
C SER A 782 -27.37 -13.69 17.65
N LEU A 783 -28.22 -13.27 18.58
CA LEU A 783 -27.87 -12.26 19.57
C LEU A 783 -26.78 -12.77 20.52
N ARG A 784 -25.67 -12.04 20.60
CA ARG A 784 -24.52 -12.35 21.47
C ARG A 784 -24.26 -11.28 22.53
N ARG A 785 -24.70 -10.04 22.27
CA ARG A 785 -24.43 -8.89 23.12
C ARG A 785 -25.70 -8.07 23.30
N LEU A 786 -26.12 -7.92 24.55
CA LEU A 786 -27.30 -7.15 24.90
C LEU A 786 -27.01 -6.26 26.11
N TYR A 787 -27.15 -4.96 25.91
CA TYR A 787 -26.88 -3.95 26.93
C TYR A 787 -28.16 -3.19 27.24
N MET A 788 -28.68 -3.35 28.45
CA MET A 788 -29.96 -2.78 28.90
C MET A 788 -29.84 -2.06 30.26
N SER A 789 -28.63 -1.88 30.78
CA SER A 789 -28.42 -1.11 32.00
C SER A 789 -29.07 0.28 31.94
N GLY A 790 -29.74 0.69 33.01
CA GLY A 790 -30.55 1.92 33.07
C GLY A 790 -31.91 1.87 32.33
N CYS A 791 -32.32 0.74 31.74
CA CYS A 791 -33.67 0.56 31.17
C CYS A 791 -34.68 0.13 32.24
N ASN A 792 -34.95 1.00 33.21
CA ASN A 792 -35.73 0.64 34.41
C ASN A 792 -37.18 0.22 34.08
N SER A 793 -37.77 0.76 33.00
CA SER A 793 -39.13 0.43 32.58
C SER A 793 -39.24 -0.89 31.78
N CYS A 794 -38.13 -1.52 31.41
CA CYS A 794 -38.10 -2.79 30.64
C CYS A 794 -38.00 -4.05 31.54
N HIS A 795 -38.32 -3.97 32.83
CA HIS A 795 -38.11 -5.08 33.76
C HIS A 795 -38.80 -6.40 33.31
N SER A 796 -40.02 -6.31 32.80
CA SER A 796 -40.79 -7.46 32.28
C SER A 796 -40.21 -8.10 31.02
N VAL A 797 -39.26 -7.42 30.35
CA VAL A 797 -38.56 -7.97 29.18
C VAL A 797 -37.53 -9.01 29.60
N VAL A 798 -36.87 -8.81 30.75
CA VAL A 798 -35.84 -9.72 31.28
C VAL A 798 -36.40 -11.09 31.63
N GLN A 799 -37.68 -11.17 32.00
CA GLN A 799 -38.36 -12.41 32.34
C GLN A 799 -38.73 -13.26 31.12
N ARG A 800 -38.85 -12.63 29.94
CA ARG A 800 -39.22 -13.26 28.68
C ARG A 800 -38.02 -13.78 27.89
N PHE A 801 -36.81 -13.73 28.44
CA PHE A 801 -35.62 -14.22 27.76
C PHE A 801 -35.71 -15.72 27.47
N PRO A 802 -35.57 -16.16 26.21
CA PRO A 802 -35.49 -17.57 25.89
C PRO A 802 -34.20 -18.17 26.48
N LYS A 803 -34.30 -19.37 27.06
CA LYS A 803 -33.14 -20.14 27.54
C LYS A 803 -32.08 -20.29 26.43
N ALA A 804 -32.51 -20.60 25.20
CA ALA A 804 -31.64 -20.74 24.04
C ALA A 804 -30.84 -19.46 23.71
N THR A 805 -31.42 -18.27 23.94
CA THR A 805 -30.74 -16.98 23.74
C THR A 805 -29.74 -16.72 24.86
N LEU A 806 -30.11 -16.96 26.13
CA LEU A 806 -29.21 -16.82 27.28
C LEU A 806 -27.97 -17.72 27.17
N ARG A 807 -28.11 -18.94 26.65
CA ARG A 807 -26.99 -19.88 26.40
C ARG A 807 -25.93 -19.29 25.45
N ARG A 808 -26.34 -18.41 24.53
CA ARG A 808 -25.50 -17.86 23.46
C ARG A 808 -24.97 -16.45 23.74
N ILE A 809 -25.54 -15.75 24.71
CA ILE A 809 -25.12 -14.39 25.05
C ILE A 809 -23.74 -14.43 25.71
N ASN A 810 -22.80 -13.67 25.15
CA ASN A 810 -21.46 -13.47 25.68
C ASN A 810 -21.46 -12.36 26.73
N TYR A 811 -22.24 -11.30 26.49
CA TYR A 811 -22.31 -10.11 27.34
C TYR A 811 -23.76 -9.68 27.51
N LEU A 812 -24.24 -9.71 28.76
CA LEU A 812 -25.54 -9.18 29.16
C LEU A 812 -25.35 -8.12 30.23
N SER A 813 -25.98 -6.96 30.06
CA SER A 813 -26.05 -5.92 31.09
C SER A 813 -27.50 -5.55 31.33
N VAL A 814 -27.92 -5.55 32.59
CA VAL A 814 -29.31 -5.33 33.00
C VAL A 814 -29.34 -4.63 34.37
N PRO A 815 -30.39 -3.85 34.68
CA PRO A 815 -30.60 -3.30 36.02
C PRO A 815 -30.72 -4.42 37.06
N GLY A 816 -30.04 -4.29 38.21
CA GLY A 816 -30.11 -5.27 39.29
C GLY A 816 -28.96 -5.17 40.28
N ASN A 817 -29.18 -5.63 41.51
CA ASN A 817 -28.23 -5.57 42.63
C ASN A 817 -27.89 -6.93 43.26
N GLU A 818 -28.49 -8.01 42.75
CA GLU A 818 -28.33 -9.36 43.28
C GLU A 818 -27.54 -10.29 42.36
N ILE A 819 -26.93 -11.30 42.99
CA ILE A 819 -26.22 -12.40 42.35
C ILE A 819 -26.91 -13.71 42.80
N PRO A 820 -27.11 -14.69 41.90
CA PRO A 820 -27.61 -16.00 42.30
C PRO A 820 -26.76 -16.69 43.39
N ASP A 821 -27.40 -17.35 44.36
CA ASP A 821 -26.74 -18.00 45.49
C ASP A 821 -25.85 -19.19 45.08
N TRP A 822 -26.13 -19.82 43.93
CA TRP A 822 -25.37 -20.94 43.40
C TRP A 822 -24.02 -20.54 42.77
N LEU A 823 -23.77 -19.23 42.57
CA LEU A 823 -22.49 -18.74 42.06
C LEU A 823 -21.43 -18.72 43.18
N CYS A 824 -20.19 -19.06 42.84
CA CYS A 824 -19.07 -18.90 43.77
C CYS A 824 -18.74 -17.41 43.93
N GLN A 825 -19.00 -16.85 45.11
CA GLN A 825 -18.77 -15.43 45.42
C GLN A 825 -17.38 -15.14 46.02
N GLU A 826 -16.54 -16.17 46.12
CA GLU A 826 -15.14 -16.10 46.57
C GLU A 826 -14.19 -16.47 45.41
N VAL A 827 -12.90 -16.66 45.70
CA VAL A 827 -11.93 -17.12 44.71
C VAL A 827 -12.28 -18.55 44.27
N MET A 828 -12.62 -18.72 43.00
CA MET A 828 -13.04 -20.01 42.45
C MET A 828 -11.82 -20.89 42.18
N ILE A 829 -11.75 -22.07 42.79
CA ILE A 829 -10.74 -23.08 42.47
C ILE A 829 -11.28 -23.96 41.35
N PHE A 830 -10.55 -24.03 40.24
CA PHE A 830 -10.89 -24.93 39.15
C PHE A 830 -10.53 -26.37 39.53
N SER A 831 -11.51 -27.25 39.45
CA SER A 831 -11.32 -28.69 39.59
C SER A 831 -11.92 -29.38 38.38
N SER A 832 -11.09 -30.14 37.67
CA SER A 832 -11.48 -30.95 36.53
C SER A 832 -12.42 -32.07 36.95
N ARG A 833 -13.47 -32.30 36.15
CA ARG A 833 -14.41 -33.41 36.34
C ARG A 833 -13.97 -34.59 35.46
N LYS A 834 -14.04 -35.82 35.99
CA LYS A 834 -13.72 -37.02 35.21
C LYS A 834 -14.74 -37.16 34.07
N ASN A 835 -14.23 -37.27 32.84
CA ASN A 835 -15.02 -37.48 31.61
C ASN A 835 -15.98 -36.34 31.22
N GLN A 836 -15.77 -35.11 31.72
CA GLN A 836 -16.51 -33.93 31.25
C GLN A 836 -15.54 -32.81 30.90
N LYS A 837 -15.62 -32.29 29.67
CA LYS A 837 -14.78 -31.17 29.24
C LYS A 837 -15.31 -29.85 29.80
N LEU A 838 -14.42 -28.93 30.19
CA LEU A 838 -14.82 -27.55 30.51
C LEU A 838 -15.18 -26.82 29.20
N GLU A 839 -16.44 -26.38 29.07
CA GLU A 839 -16.95 -25.64 27.91
C GLU A 839 -16.89 -24.13 28.09
N GLY A 840 -16.89 -23.64 29.34
CA GLY A 840 -16.89 -22.21 29.57
C GLY A 840 -16.80 -21.78 31.03
N VAL A 841 -16.71 -20.46 31.21
CA VAL A 841 -16.73 -19.79 32.51
C VAL A 841 -17.72 -18.62 32.43
N ILE A 842 -18.67 -18.56 33.36
CA ILE A 842 -19.60 -17.43 33.51
C ILE A 842 -19.11 -16.57 34.67
N ILE A 843 -18.93 -15.28 34.42
CA ILE A 843 -18.57 -14.29 35.42
C ILE A 843 -19.73 -13.30 35.54
N TYR A 844 -20.25 -13.22 36.76
CA TYR A 844 -21.31 -12.31 37.15
C TYR A 844 -20.71 -11.18 37.99
N VAL A 845 -21.09 -9.93 37.71
CA VAL A 845 -20.53 -8.77 38.39
C VAL A 845 -21.63 -7.76 38.70
N VAL A 846 -21.71 -7.30 39.95
CA VAL A 846 -22.58 -6.20 40.36
C VAL A 846 -21.72 -4.96 40.61
N LEU A 847 -21.96 -3.93 39.83
CA LEU A 847 -21.21 -2.69 39.87
C LEU A 847 -22.09 -1.51 40.30
N SER A 848 -21.50 -0.61 41.07
CA SER A 848 -22.06 0.68 41.44
C SER A 848 -21.10 1.80 41.05
N LEU A 849 -21.63 2.97 40.71
CA LEU A 849 -20.84 4.13 40.28
C LEU A 849 -21.21 5.35 41.12
N ASP A 850 -20.18 5.99 41.71
CA ASP A 850 -20.35 7.16 42.56
C ASP A 850 -20.67 8.45 41.76
N GLN A 851 -21.20 9.48 42.44
CA GLN A 851 -21.61 10.78 41.90
C GLN A 851 -20.45 11.62 41.36
N GLN A 852 -19.20 11.37 41.78
CA GLN A 852 -18.02 12.16 41.39
C GLN A 852 -17.44 11.82 40.01
N VAL A 853 -18.05 10.90 39.25
CA VAL A 853 -17.63 10.59 37.87
C VAL A 853 -18.05 11.74 36.94
N GLU A 854 -17.08 12.44 36.34
CA GLU A 854 -17.31 13.54 35.39
C GLU A 854 -18.33 13.17 34.30
N ASP A 855 -19.34 14.03 34.07
CA ASP A 855 -20.44 13.82 33.11
C ASP A 855 -19.97 13.60 31.65
N ASN A 856 -18.78 14.08 31.31
CA ASN A 856 -18.16 13.88 29.99
C ASN A 856 -17.86 12.40 29.70
N PHE A 857 -17.59 11.58 30.72
CA PHE A 857 -17.33 10.14 30.56
C PHE A 857 -18.61 9.33 30.38
N ARG A 858 -19.67 9.64 31.15
CA ARG A 858 -21.00 9.00 31.01
C ARG A 858 -21.61 9.17 29.62
N ASN A 859 -21.23 10.25 28.91
CA ASN A 859 -21.74 10.59 27.59
C ASN A 859 -20.90 10.02 26.40
N LYS A 860 -19.74 9.39 26.65
CA LYS A 860 -18.84 8.81 25.63
C LYS A 860 -18.71 7.29 25.85
N VAL A 861 -19.80 6.53 25.62
CA VAL A 861 -19.91 5.05 25.76
C VAL A 861 -18.68 4.39 26.41
N PRO A 862 -18.42 4.61 27.71
CA PRO A 862 -17.19 4.13 28.31
C PRO A 862 -17.39 2.66 28.61
N ALA A 863 -16.56 1.81 28.00
CA ALA A 863 -16.39 0.45 28.51
C ALA A 863 -15.77 0.56 29.91
N ILE A 864 -16.35 -0.10 30.91
CA ILE A 864 -15.70 -0.26 32.22
C ILE A 864 -14.54 -1.23 32.01
N VAL A 865 -13.32 -0.70 31.99
CA VAL A 865 -12.10 -1.47 31.73
C VAL A 865 -11.30 -1.79 32.99
N ASP A 866 -11.88 -1.58 34.17
CA ASP A 866 -11.20 -1.78 35.46
C ASP A 866 -11.57 -3.06 36.19
N ILE A 867 -12.59 -3.79 35.73
CA ILE A 867 -12.85 -5.12 36.29
C ILE A 867 -12.00 -6.14 35.53
N GLN A 868 -11.20 -6.90 36.27
CA GLN A 868 -10.27 -7.88 35.74
C GLN A 868 -10.58 -9.25 36.32
N ALA A 869 -10.58 -10.27 35.46
CA ALA A 869 -10.59 -11.68 35.83
C ALA A 869 -9.19 -12.26 35.61
N SER A 870 -8.60 -12.83 36.65
CA SER A 870 -7.23 -13.31 36.68
C SER A 870 -7.17 -14.79 37.03
N ILE A 871 -6.25 -15.51 36.40
CA ILE A 871 -5.89 -16.89 36.74
C ILE A 871 -4.62 -16.86 37.57
N LEU A 872 -4.61 -17.53 38.72
CA LEU A 872 -3.49 -17.59 39.66
C LEU A 872 -3.02 -19.04 39.83
N ARG A 873 -1.71 -19.27 39.74
CA ARG A 873 -1.06 -20.58 39.92
C ARG A 873 0.17 -20.43 40.82
N ASP A 874 0.20 -21.18 41.92
CA ASP A 874 1.33 -21.29 42.86
C ASP A 874 1.89 -19.98 43.46
N GLY A 875 1.16 -18.85 43.35
CA GLY A 875 1.57 -17.54 43.88
C GLY A 875 0.46 -16.47 43.81
N PRO A 876 0.74 -15.24 44.27
CA PRO A 876 -0.19 -14.10 44.22
C PRO A 876 -0.19 -13.38 42.86
N GLU A 877 0.82 -13.61 42.01
CA GLU A 877 0.89 -13.01 40.68
C GLU A 877 0.04 -13.80 39.68
N PRO A 878 -0.79 -13.12 38.86
CA PRO A 878 -1.64 -13.79 37.90
C PRO A 878 -0.84 -14.28 36.69
N ILE A 879 -1.05 -15.53 36.30
CA ILE A 879 -0.47 -16.10 35.05
C ILE A 879 -1.19 -15.59 33.80
N PHE A 880 -2.43 -15.13 33.97
CA PHE A 880 -3.22 -14.52 32.91
C PHE A 880 -4.24 -13.56 33.52
N THR A 881 -4.40 -12.38 32.94
CA THR A 881 -5.40 -11.39 33.36
C THR A 881 -6.20 -10.93 32.15
N LYS A 882 -7.53 -11.07 32.24
CA LYS A 882 -8.49 -10.58 31.26
C LYS A 882 -9.26 -9.41 31.84
N THR A 883 -9.20 -8.26 31.17
CA THR A 883 -10.15 -7.17 31.46
C THR A 883 -11.52 -7.55 30.93
N LEU A 884 -12.55 -7.48 31.77
CA LEU A 884 -13.94 -7.72 31.38
C LEU A 884 -14.40 -6.56 30.50
N TYR A 885 -15.03 -6.87 29.37
CA TYR A 885 -15.53 -5.85 28.45
C TYR A 885 -16.97 -5.49 28.82
N LEU A 886 -17.11 -4.62 29.83
CA LEU A 886 -18.39 -4.23 30.37
C LEU A 886 -18.83 -2.92 29.71
N LEU A 887 -19.73 -3.00 28.73
CA LEU A 887 -20.37 -1.85 28.11
C LEU A 887 -21.74 -1.59 28.75
N GLY A 888 -22.20 -0.35 28.62
CA GLY A 888 -23.54 0.01 29.04
C GLY A 888 -23.63 0.62 30.44
N VAL A 889 -22.70 1.49 30.78
CA VAL A 889 -22.70 2.18 32.09
C VAL A 889 -23.97 3.01 32.29
N PRO A 890 -24.73 2.81 33.39
CA PRO A 890 -25.91 3.61 33.67
C PRO A 890 -25.51 5.04 34.05
N LYS A 891 -26.37 6.03 33.77
CA LYS A 891 -26.19 7.40 34.27
C LYS A 891 -26.51 7.56 35.76
N THR A 892 -27.26 6.60 36.31
CA THR A 892 -27.73 6.59 37.69
C THR A 892 -26.80 5.81 38.61
N GLN A 893 -26.90 6.04 39.92
CA GLN A 893 -26.22 5.24 40.96
C GLN A 893 -26.83 3.84 41.18
N ILE A 894 -27.83 3.47 40.37
CA ILE A 894 -28.51 2.17 40.46
C ILE A 894 -27.48 1.08 40.13
N ASP A 895 -27.40 0.08 41.01
CA ASP A 895 -26.57 -1.10 40.82
C ASP A 895 -26.95 -1.82 39.52
N GLN A 896 -25.93 -2.33 38.83
CA GLN A 896 -26.12 -3.04 37.58
C GLN A 896 -25.44 -4.38 37.61
N VAL A 897 -26.14 -5.33 37.00
CA VAL A 897 -25.65 -6.67 36.75
C VAL A 897 -25.00 -6.71 35.39
N TYR A 898 -23.81 -7.31 35.36
CA TYR A 898 -23.12 -7.71 34.15
C TYR A 898 -22.85 -9.20 34.18
N ILE A 899 -23.23 -9.89 33.12
CA ILE A 899 -22.96 -11.32 32.91
C ILE A 899 -22.03 -11.44 31.72
N CYS A 900 -20.85 -12.02 31.96
CA CYS A 900 -19.83 -12.29 30.96
C CYS A 900 -19.66 -13.80 30.82
N ARG A 901 -20.01 -14.36 29.67
CA ARG A 901 -19.82 -15.78 29.37
C ARG A 901 -18.58 -15.95 28.48
N PHE A 902 -17.65 -16.77 28.95
CA PHE A 902 -16.45 -17.13 28.23
C PHE A 902 -16.52 -18.59 27.79
N PHE A 903 -16.10 -18.89 26.56
CA PHE A 903 -16.13 -20.23 25.97
C PHE A 903 -14.74 -20.88 25.97
N ASP A 904 -14.70 -22.19 25.77
CA ASP A 904 -13.51 -23.06 25.82
C ASP A 904 -12.32 -22.59 24.98
N TYR A 905 -12.57 -21.97 23.83
CA TYR A 905 -11.51 -21.42 22.95
C TYR A 905 -10.87 -20.12 23.47
N GLN A 906 -11.44 -19.49 24.51
CA GLN A 906 -10.93 -18.23 25.03
C GLN A 906 -9.87 -18.48 26.11
N PRO A 907 -8.78 -17.68 26.17
CA PRO A 907 -7.66 -17.91 27.09
C PRO A 907 -8.03 -17.99 28.58
N LEU A 908 -9.10 -17.31 29.00
CA LEU A 908 -9.57 -17.37 30.39
C LEU A 908 -10.07 -18.78 30.78
N VAL A 909 -10.45 -19.59 29.79
CA VAL A 909 -10.95 -20.96 29.95
C VAL A 909 -9.87 -21.96 29.51
N SER A 910 -9.26 -21.76 28.34
CA SER A 910 -8.31 -22.71 27.74
C SER A 910 -6.98 -22.83 28.51
N LEU A 911 -6.62 -21.85 29.35
CA LEU A 911 -5.39 -21.87 30.15
C LEU A 911 -5.56 -22.49 31.54
N LEU A 912 -6.81 -22.74 31.97
CA LEU A 912 -7.12 -23.29 33.28
C LEU A 912 -6.59 -24.72 33.39
N ARG A 913 -5.87 -24.99 34.47
CA ARG A 913 -5.41 -26.31 34.89
C ARG A 913 -5.93 -26.63 36.26
N ASP A 914 -6.12 -27.92 36.52
CA ASP A 914 -6.60 -28.42 37.80
C ASP A 914 -5.85 -27.77 38.98
N GLY A 915 -6.59 -27.17 39.91
CA GLY A 915 -6.05 -26.42 41.05
C GLY A 915 -5.85 -24.91 40.82
N ASP A 916 -5.96 -24.39 39.60
CA ASP A 916 -5.87 -22.95 39.33
C ASP A 916 -7.00 -22.16 40.00
N ARG A 917 -6.69 -20.93 40.42
CA ARG A 917 -7.66 -20.03 41.05
C ARG A 917 -8.09 -18.92 40.08
N ILE A 918 -9.40 -18.71 39.94
CA ILE A 918 -9.98 -17.59 39.19
C ILE A 918 -10.42 -16.53 40.20
N GLN A 919 -9.88 -15.32 40.05
CA GLN A 919 -10.21 -14.16 40.88
C GLN A 919 -10.73 -13.02 40.03
N VAL A 920 -11.80 -12.36 40.49
CA VAL A 920 -12.28 -11.11 39.92
C VAL A 920 -11.95 -9.96 40.87
N ALA A 921 -11.31 -8.91 40.36
CA ALA A 921 -10.90 -7.77 41.15
C ALA A 921 -10.99 -6.47 40.34
N VAL A 922 -11.01 -5.34 41.05
CA VAL A 922 -10.78 -4.02 40.46
C VAL A 922 -9.28 -3.86 40.22
N ARG A 923 -8.92 -3.31 39.05
CA ARG A 923 -7.53 -2.97 38.71
C ARG A 923 -6.95 -2.03 39.77
N ASP A 924 -5.69 -2.25 40.12
CA ASP A 924 -4.90 -1.36 40.96
C ASP A 924 -3.67 -0.84 40.20
N PRO A 925 -3.52 0.48 39.98
CA PRO A 925 -4.49 1.53 40.30
C PRO A 925 -5.71 1.51 39.34
N PRO A 926 -6.91 1.88 39.81
CA PRO A 926 -8.10 1.96 38.95
C PRO A 926 -7.94 3.10 37.94
N ARG A 927 -8.37 2.89 36.69
CA ARG A 927 -8.44 3.96 35.70
C ARG A 927 -9.64 4.88 35.92
N PHE A 928 -10.71 4.35 36.52
CA PHE A 928 -11.95 5.04 36.86
C PHE A 928 -12.09 5.16 38.38
N HIS A 929 -11.86 6.37 38.88
CA HIS A 929 -12.14 6.71 40.27
C HIS A 929 -13.67 6.80 40.49
N GLY A 930 -14.18 6.12 41.53
CA GLY A 930 -15.62 6.06 41.84
C GLY A 930 -16.36 4.80 41.35
N LEU A 931 -15.68 3.88 40.67
CA LEU A 931 -16.22 2.54 40.37
C LEU A 931 -16.13 1.64 41.61
N GLN A 932 -17.25 1.05 42.01
CA GLN A 932 -17.31 0.08 43.10
C GLN A 932 -17.76 -1.30 42.60
N LEU A 933 -16.91 -2.30 42.81
CA LEU A 933 -17.26 -3.71 42.67
C LEU A 933 -17.95 -4.18 43.96
N LYS A 934 -19.28 -4.31 43.95
CA LYS A 934 -20.05 -4.67 45.15
C LYS A 934 -20.07 -6.17 45.40
N LYS A 935 -20.36 -6.93 44.36
CA LYS A 935 -20.44 -8.40 44.39
C LYS A 935 -19.90 -8.94 43.06
N TYR A 936 -19.33 -10.14 43.10
CA TYR A 936 -19.08 -10.94 41.91
C TYR A 936 -19.40 -12.40 42.18
N GLY A 937 -19.64 -13.16 41.11
CA GLY A 937 -19.90 -14.59 41.16
C GLY A 937 -19.26 -15.28 39.96
N ILE A 938 -18.71 -16.48 40.16
CA ILE A 938 -18.08 -17.28 39.11
C ILE A 938 -18.77 -18.64 39.04
N SER A 939 -19.05 -19.12 37.82
CA SER A 939 -19.49 -20.49 37.56
C SER A 939 -18.71 -21.11 36.41
N LEU A 940 -18.42 -22.40 36.54
CA LEU A 940 -17.79 -23.23 35.54
C LEU A 940 -18.88 -23.98 34.78
N VAL A 941 -18.79 -24.00 33.46
CA VAL A 941 -19.73 -24.73 32.59
C VAL A 941 -18.99 -25.91 31.98
N PHE A 942 -19.42 -27.12 32.29
CA PHE A 942 -18.91 -28.36 31.70
C PHE A 942 -19.83 -28.89 30.60
N GLU A 943 -19.30 -29.80 29.80
CA GLU A 943 -20.02 -30.60 28.81
C GLU A 943 -21.23 -31.28 29.50
N ASP A 944 -22.38 -31.25 28.83
CA ASP A 944 -23.71 -31.65 29.34
C ASP A 944 -24.39 -30.70 30.36
N ASP A 945 -23.70 -29.72 30.98
CA ASP A 945 -24.31 -28.82 31.98
C ASP A 945 -25.39 -27.88 31.36
N ASP A 946 -25.43 -27.74 30.03
CA ASP A 946 -26.34 -26.86 29.29
C ASP A 946 -27.08 -27.55 28.09
N ASP A 947 -26.98 -28.88 27.94
CA ASP A 947 -27.50 -29.65 26.77
C ASP A 947 -28.95 -30.17 26.86
N ALA A 948 -29.76 -29.63 27.77
CA ALA A 948 -31.17 -29.98 27.87
C ALA A 948 -32.00 -29.36 26.71
N ASP A 949 -31.94 -29.97 25.52
CA ASP A 949 -32.86 -29.74 24.39
C ASP A 949 -34.15 -30.60 24.50
N TYR A 950 -34.42 -31.23 25.65
CA TYR A 950 -35.63 -32.04 25.87
C TYR A 950 -36.50 -31.46 26.99
N ASP A 951 -37.75 -31.22 26.63
CA ASP A 951 -38.78 -30.48 27.38
C ASP A 951 -39.43 -31.26 28.55
N ASP A 952 -38.87 -32.37 29.07
CA ASP A 952 -39.70 -33.29 29.89
C ASP A 952 -39.04 -34.05 31.07
N ASP A 953 -37.85 -33.69 31.57
CA ASP A 953 -37.33 -34.34 32.81
C ASP A 953 -36.91 -33.33 33.89
N GLU A 954 -37.74 -33.23 34.94
CA GLU A 954 -37.65 -32.29 36.08
C GLU A 954 -36.46 -32.50 37.04
N THR A 955 -35.48 -33.36 36.71
CA THR A 955 -34.47 -33.80 37.70
C THR A 955 -33.03 -33.33 37.46
N GLN A 956 -32.70 -32.70 36.32
CA GLN A 956 -31.41 -32.03 36.13
C GLN A 956 -31.57 -30.58 35.67
N LYS A 957 -31.30 -29.62 36.57
CA LYS A 957 -31.35 -28.20 36.26
C LYS A 957 -30.08 -27.78 35.50
N SER A 958 -30.22 -27.39 34.24
CA SER A 958 -29.14 -26.76 33.45
C SER A 958 -28.75 -25.39 34.03
N ILE A 959 -27.47 -24.99 33.92
CA ILE A 959 -26.97 -23.68 34.40
C ILE A 959 -27.74 -22.51 33.77
N THR A 960 -28.02 -22.58 32.47
CA THR A 960 -28.82 -21.58 31.76
C THR A 960 -30.29 -21.56 32.22
N GLY A 961 -30.81 -22.72 32.63
CA GLY A 961 -32.14 -22.84 33.25
C GLY A 961 -32.22 -22.14 34.59
N GLU A 962 -31.23 -22.33 35.47
CA GLU A 962 -31.15 -21.65 36.76
C GLU A 962 -30.96 -20.14 36.60
N LEU A 963 -30.16 -19.70 35.63
CA LEU A 963 -30.05 -18.28 35.28
C LEU A 963 -31.38 -17.71 34.79
N SER A 964 -32.12 -18.46 33.95
CA SER A 964 -33.45 -18.05 33.47
C SER A 964 -34.47 -17.97 34.60
N GLU A 965 -34.50 -18.94 35.52
CA GLU A 965 -35.33 -18.91 36.73
C GLU A 965 -34.99 -17.72 37.62
N PHE A 966 -33.69 -17.44 37.82
CA PHE A 966 -33.24 -16.30 38.59
C PHE A 966 -33.70 -14.98 37.97
N LEU A 967 -33.46 -14.78 36.67
CA LEU A 967 -33.91 -13.59 35.93
C LEU A 967 -35.45 -13.43 35.93
N ARG A 968 -36.21 -14.53 35.94
CA ARG A 968 -37.68 -14.52 36.08
C ARG A 968 -38.13 -14.16 37.49
N SER A 969 -37.39 -14.55 38.51
CA SER A 969 -37.72 -14.29 39.91
C SER A 969 -37.43 -12.86 40.38
N TRP A 970 -36.79 -12.04 39.53
CA TRP A 970 -36.53 -10.62 39.78
C TRP A 970 -37.78 -9.76 40.03
N GLU A 971 -38.98 -10.29 39.81
CA GLU A 971 -40.24 -9.57 40.02
C GLU A 971 -40.74 -9.49 41.48
N LYS A 972 -39.86 -9.70 42.47
CA LYS A 972 -40.21 -9.54 43.91
C LYS A 972 -39.56 -8.36 44.62
N PHE A 973 -38.70 -7.59 43.95
CA PHE A 973 -37.96 -6.49 44.56
C PHE A 973 -38.30 -5.15 43.93
N ASP A 974 -39.54 -4.71 44.10
CA ASP A 974 -39.84 -3.28 44.05
C ASP A 974 -40.82 -2.90 45.18
N HIS A 975 -40.64 -1.68 45.70
CA HIS A 975 -41.22 -1.08 46.92
C HIS A 975 -40.41 -1.25 48.23
N LYS A 976 -39.19 -0.71 48.28
CA LYS A 976 -38.63 -0.08 49.51
C LYS A 976 -37.35 0.72 49.22
N SER A 977 -37.47 1.74 48.39
CA SER A 977 -36.64 2.94 48.56
C SER A 977 -37.58 4.12 48.52
N GLU A 978 -38.06 4.51 49.70
CA GLU A 978 -38.80 5.75 49.88
C GLU A 978 -37.94 6.91 49.38
N PHE A 979 -38.45 7.62 48.38
CA PHE A 979 -38.08 9.01 48.15
C PHE A 979 -38.40 9.77 49.43
N VAL A 980 -37.39 10.09 50.25
CA VAL A 980 -37.49 11.17 51.23
C VAL A 980 -37.46 12.49 50.45
N ILE A 981 -38.64 12.90 49.98
CA ILE A 981 -38.87 14.29 49.59
C ILE A 981 -39.09 15.05 50.90
N GLY A 982 -38.04 15.73 51.37
CA GLY A 982 -38.20 16.76 52.40
C GLY A 982 -39.08 17.89 51.88
N PRO A 983 -39.95 18.51 52.70
CA PRO A 983 -40.85 19.57 52.24
C PRO A 983 -40.03 20.81 51.91
N GLY A 984 -39.88 21.10 50.61
CA GLY A 984 -39.29 22.34 50.11
C GLY A 984 -40.34 23.44 50.08
N GLU A 985 -40.04 24.52 50.80
CA GLU A 985 -40.86 25.71 50.99
C GLU A 985 -41.40 26.31 49.68
N GLU A 986 -42.71 26.58 49.66
CA GLU A 986 -43.32 27.56 48.76
C GLU A 986 -42.78 28.96 49.10
N GLY A 987 -41.73 29.37 48.40
CA GLY A 987 -41.26 30.75 48.36
C GLY A 987 -41.79 31.47 47.14
N SER A 988 -42.92 32.15 47.29
CA SER A 988 -43.44 33.14 46.34
C SER A 988 -42.39 34.20 46.01
N LEU A 989 -42.26 34.61 44.75
CA LEU A 989 -41.96 35.99 44.38
C LEU A 989 -42.42 36.24 42.93
N LYS A 990 -43.08 37.40 42.77
CA LYS A 990 -43.82 37.91 41.62
C LYS A 990 -43.01 38.14 40.35
#